data_AF-Q4JTD0-F1
#
_entry.id   AF-Q4JTD0-F1
#
_cell.length_a   1.000
_cell.length_b   1.000
_cell.length_c   1.000
_cell.angle_alpha   90.00
_cell.angle_beta   90.00
_cell.angle_gamma   90.00
#
_symmetry.space_group_name_H-M   'P 1'
#
loop_
_entity.id
_entity.type
_entity.pdbx_description
1 polymer ?
#
loop_
_entity_poly.entity_id
_entity_poly.type
_entity_poly.pdbx_seq_one_letter_code
_entity_poly.pdbx_strand_id
1 'polypeptide(L)'
;MQTQAPPTLPKDKQPFIRLLMPAVMLIAVVGMVAAMVLSGSGRNPISFIFPLMMLGSMAMMFQPGTNVDETRRSFHRHIDALKDSVQRSHDEQLQGMLAAHPHPQALWTHVHTGTDVTAEPGVVRIGTAVQTPDDPLEVPVNAPPEDLEPVSAMSLREVALRYATIEAPVSVELASFHCIVLLGDGAAGLARAMQAQLAMQDPDIIGITGPFEEWLPHDGPRKVHFCTGESPVVAGAVVTDPSEEWVENAKGHGLLLQVDDAAGGCLLSAWTVDGWVPFGVADQLSEVELAQICRARSTVKSSTSLLELPGGDLRAPIGFSGAPVYLDIKESALGGIGPHGLCVGATGSGKSELLKSVVISFAHQHSPEELNFVLVDFKGGASFLGMDRLPHTSALITNLAEEAGLVDRMQDSLLGEMHRRQEKLRAAGLTTAAEYNRVYPGQMPALFIVVDEFSELLHARPEFAEVFAAIGRLGRSLRMHLLLATQRLEEGRLRGLESHLSYRIALRTFSASESRALIGTTEAYELPATPGAAILSAGDKVRFHSAYVSGPELPRDQRLVRVLGSTVEAETTTMQMVIDRLEGPNKNPVWLPPLPEDLPASEVMEPRAPGVARIGLEDLPFEGLQVPMDVDLRRKHWAIVGQPRTGKTTAVRSLVLGWVLSSPGWPVYIFDPGGGLRDLARLPQVAAVVGPDGLARLFDEMEQTEGQRLLIIDGLDQVGTASGGAGEEDQRLIRLATTGLERGLHVVVTALRWNFRPSLRDVLTGQIELRMTPLDAHFREAQKSLPDVPGRGVSPRGKHVQFANSTAQDVEHVRMESARRGEPEVAMRVLPERIGWDELGDPQAFAIGGPRLDPVRWDRSTFPHLVAIGQAGSGVTTALRAVMQSVADTRSHTGEPPEFLVTDTRRGLLGVAGYRVPEDFRADLAEWVSTLRGRIPGSDVTPQQLRERSWWSGPELFVVVDDADADPGLDQLLPLLPYAADIGLHLVLGRRSGQFARAAYQPLTQAMRDQSAWLLFSAPREDGPIAGVRLVRRPQGRAAYVHKETWTVHVAEVAEQN
;
A
#
# COMPACT_ATOMS: atom_id res chain seq x y z
N MET A 1 23.59 14.72 -34.52
CA MET A 1 24.98 14.24 -34.23
C MET A 1 25.13 13.75 -32.79
N GLN A 2 25.70 12.56 -32.57
CA GLN A 2 25.95 12.01 -31.22
C GLN A 2 27.33 12.42 -30.69
N THR A 3 27.38 13.05 -29.52
CA THR A 3 28.63 13.38 -28.80
C THR A 3 28.95 12.35 -27.71
N GLN A 4 30.22 12.24 -27.33
CA GLN A 4 30.60 11.48 -26.14
C GLN A 4 30.11 12.18 -24.86
N ALA A 5 29.73 11.38 -23.85
CA ALA A 5 29.35 11.90 -22.54
C ALA A 5 30.55 12.57 -21.84
N PRO A 6 30.33 13.64 -21.03
CA PRO A 6 31.41 14.25 -20.27
C PRO A 6 32.08 13.23 -19.33
N PRO A 7 33.40 13.30 -19.13
CA PRO A 7 34.10 12.37 -18.24
C PRO A 7 33.59 12.51 -16.80
N THR A 8 33.41 11.37 -16.12
CA THR A 8 32.99 11.33 -14.72
C THR A 8 34.18 11.47 -13.78
N LEU A 9 33.97 12.07 -12.61
CA LEU A 9 34.97 12.15 -11.55
C LEU A 9 35.31 10.72 -11.03
N PRO A 10 36.59 10.40 -10.78
CA PRO A 10 36.96 9.07 -10.32
C PRO A 10 36.39 8.80 -8.91
N LYS A 11 35.47 7.82 -8.81
CA LYS A 11 35.01 7.27 -7.53
C LYS A 11 36.03 6.26 -7.01
N ASP A 12 36.52 6.46 -5.79
CA ASP A 12 37.54 5.62 -5.14
C ASP A 12 36.97 4.21 -4.82
N LYS A 13 36.98 3.31 -5.81
CA LYS A 13 36.61 1.91 -5.61
C LYS A 13 37.83 1.16 -5.07
N GLN A 14 37.84 0.83 -3.79
CA GLN A 14 38.84 -0.08 -3.23
C GLN A 14 38.76 -1.44 -3.94
N PRO A 15 39.83 -1.94 -4.57
CA PRO A 15 39.75 -3.13 -5.40
C PRO A 15 39.73 -4.42 -4.56
N PHE A 16 38.86 -5.32 -5.00
CA PHE A 16 38.70 -6.75 -4.66
C PHE A 16 40.03 -7.55 -4.58
N ILE A 17 41.12 -6.99 -5.11
CA ILE A 17 42.49 -7.52 -5.12
C ILE A 17 43.07 -7.75 -3.71
N ARG A 18 42.64 -7.01 -2.68
CA ARG A 18 43.09 -7.27 -1.30
C ARG A 18 42.65 -8.62 -0.73
N LEU A 19 41.59 -9.22 -1.26
CA LEU A 19 41.07 -10.51 -0.77
C LEU A 19 41.88 -11.72 -1.29
N LEU A 20 42.56 -11.57 -2.44
CA LEU A 20 43.28 -12.65 -3.14
C LEU A 20 44.75 -12.80 -2.73
N MET A 21 45.37 -11.75 -2.17
CA MET A 21 46.78 -11.75 -1.78
C MET A 21 47.20 -12.87 -0.78
N PRO A 22 46.42 -13.23 0.25
CA PRO A 22 46.81 -14.28 1.19
C PRO A 22 46.91 -15.67 0.53
N ALA A 23 46.03 -15.95 -0.44
CA ALA A 23 45.98 -17.24 -1.14
C ALA A 23 47.16 -17.41 -2.11
N VAL A 24 47.50 -16.36 -2.85
CA VAL A 24 48.65 -16.37 -3.77
C VAL A 24 49.98 -16.49 -3.01
N MET A 25 50.12 -15.81 -1.88
CA MET A 25 51.30 -15.97 -1.01
C MET A 25 51.43 -17.38 -0.46
N LEU A 26 50.32 -18.01 -0.04
CA LEU A 26 50.34 -19.38 0.48
C LEU A 26 50.78 -20.39 -0.59
N ILE A 27 50.29 -20.25 -1.82
CA ILE A 27 50.67 -21.11 -2.96
C ILE A 27 52.15 -20.93 -3.30
N ALA A 28 52.65 -19.68 -3.31
CA ALA A 28 54.06 -19.39 -3.59
C ALA A 28 55.00 -19.95 -2.50
N VAL A 29 54.61 -19.87 -1.23
CA VAL A 29 55.40 -20.42 -0.10
C VAL A 29 55.40 -21.95 -0.14
N VAL A 30 54.25 -22.60 -0.39
CA VAL A 30 54.15 -24.07 -0.50
C VAL A 30 54.95 -24.58 -1.70
N GLY A 31 54.87 -23.91 -2.85
CA GLY A 31 55.64 -24.26 -4.04
C GLY A 31 57.15 -24.12 -3.82
N MET A 32 57.58 -23.11 -3.08
CA MET A 32 58.99 -22.88 -2.75
C MET A 32 59.54 -23.91 -1.75
N VAL A 33 58.76 -24.29 -0.72
CA VAL A 33 59.15 -25.34 0.24
C VAL A 33 59.25 -26.70 -0.46
N ALA A 34 58.33 -27.03 -1.38
CA ALA A 34 58.38 -28.26 -2.17
C ALA A 34 59.63 -28.31 -3.08
N ALA A 35 59.96 -27.21 -3.76
CA ALA A 35 61.15 -27.10 -4.59
C ALA A 35 62.45 -27.22 -3.79
N MET A 36 62.49 -26.66 -2.57
CA MET A 36 63.65 -26.69 -1.70
C MET A 36 63.92 -28.09 -1.09
N VAL A 37 62.87 -28.86 -0.82
CA VAL A 37 63.00 -30.27 -0.36
C VAL A 37 63.44 -31.19 -1.49
N LEU A 38 63.07 -30.90 -2.74
CA LEU A 38 63.45 -31.69 -3.92
C LEU A 38 64.87 -31.43 -4.42
N SER A 39 65.48 -30.27 -4.12
CA SER A 39 66.76 -29.87 -4.76
C SER A 39 68.04 -30.08 -3.92
N GLY A 40 67.97 -30.67 -2.73
CA GLY A 40 69.13 -31.25 -2.03
C GLY A 40 70.40 -30.39 -1.91
N SER A 41 70.28 -29.07 -1.70
CA SER A 41 71.42 -28.14 -1.59
C SER A 41 71.25 -27.16 -0.43
N GLY A 42 72.38 -26.76 0.17
CA GLY A 42 72.50 -26.23 1.53
C GLY A 42 71.75 -24.94 1.87
N ARG A 43 71.37 -24.86 3.15
CA ARG A 43 70.71 -23.73 3.82
C ARG A 43 71.58 -22.47 3.78
N ASN A 44 71.11 -21.41 3.11
CA ASN A 44 71.65 -20.05 3.27
C ASN A 44 70.50 -19.03 3.46
N PRO A 45 70.40 -18.28 4.58
CA PRO A 45 69.24 -17.44 4.90
C PRO A 45 68.99 -16.26 3.94
N ILE A 46 69.94 -15.91 3.08
CA ILE A 46 69.87 -14.75 2.17
C ILE A 46 69.03 -15.04 0.91
N SER A 47 68.79 -16.31 0.55
CA SER A 47 67.96 -16.65 -0.63
C SER A 47 66.47 -16.31 -0.45
N PHE A 48 66.00 -15.99 0.76
CA PHE A 48 64.61 -15.68 1.06
C PHE A 48 64.21 -14.21 0.80
N ILE A 49 65.18 -13.28 0.70
CA ILE A 49 64.87 -11.83 0.55
C ILE A 49 64.50 -11.48 -0.90
N PHE A 50 65.09 -12.16 -1.88
CA PHE A 50 64.95 -11.84 -3.29
C PHE A 50 63.51 -12.02 -3.83
N PRO A 51 62.77 -13.11 -3.49
CA PRO A 51 61.39 -13.27 -3.92
C PRO A 51 60.43 -12.27 -3.26
N LEU A 52 60.70 -11.87 -2.01
CA LEU A 52 59.85 -10.96 -1.25
C LEU A 52 59.95 -9.52 -1.75
N MET A 53 61.15 -9.08 -2.13
CA MET A 53 61.34 -7.78 -2.81
C MET A 53 60.77 -7.78 -4.24
N MET A 54 60.80 -8.91 -4.95
CA MET A 54 60.22 -9.01 -6.30
C MET A 54 58.67 -8.93 -6.26
N LEU A 55 58.06 -9.51 -5.22
CA LEU A 55 56.62 -9.35 -4.95
C LEU A 55 56.28 -7.92 -4.52
N GLY A 56 57.11 -7.28 -3.68
CA GLY A 56 56.94 -5.89 -3.27
C GLY A 56 57.09 -4.88 -4.41
N SER A 57 58.01 -5.12 -5.35
CA SER A 57 58.22 -4.26 -6.51
C SER A 57 57.17 -4.46 -7.60
N MET A 58 56.66 -5.68 -7.80
CA MET A 58 55.49 -5.90 -8.65
C MET A 58 54.24 -5.21 -8.10
N ALA A 59 54.03 -5.19 -6.78
CA ALA A 59 52.86 -4.55 -6.18
C ALA A 59 52.84 -3.01 -6.37
N MET A 60 54.01 -2.35 -6.37
CA MET A 60 54.12 -0.89 -6.61
C MET A 60 53.97 -0.50 -8.09
N MET A 61 54.12 -1.44 -9.03
CA MET A 61 53.97 -1.19 -10.47
C MET A 61 52.49 -1.20 -10.93
N PHE A 62 51.56 -1.64 -10.08
CA PHE A 62 50.14 -1.77 -10.40
C PHE A 62 49.22 -0.75 -9.67
N GLN A 63 49.71 0.45 -9.36
CA GLN A 63 48.84 1.59 -9.01
C GLN A 63 48.67 2.52 -10.23
N PRO A 64 47.58 2.38 -11.02
CA PRO A 64 47.23 3.37 -12.02
C PRO A 64 46.56 4.55 -11.31
N GLY A 65 47.24 5.69 -11.24
CA GLY A 65 46.58 6.97 -11.00
C GLY A 65 45.83 7.39 -12.26
N THR A 66 44.51 7.49 -12.20
CA THR A 66 43.70 8.03 -13.30
C THR A 66 44.02 9.52 -13.45
N ASN A 67 44.73 9.89 -14.52
CA ASN A 67 45.20 11.25 -14.74
C ASN A 67 44.08 12.09 -15.37
N VAL A 68 43.19 12.61 -14.53
CA VAL A 68 41.96 13.35 -14.92
C VAL A 68 42.25 14.49 -15.92
N ASP A 69 43.42 15.12 -15.84
CA ASP A 69 43.83 16.21 -16.74
C ASP A 69 44.06 15.77 -18.18
N GLU A 70 44.49 14.53 -18.42
CA GLU A 70 44.70 14.00 -19.76
C GLU A 70 43.36 13.65 -20.42
N THR A 71 42.43 13.09 -19.64
CA THR A 71 41.04 12.85 -20.05
C THR A 71 40.33 14.17 -20.37
N ARG A 72 40.50 15.21 -19.54
CA ARG A 72 39.95 16.55 -19.79
C ARG A 72 40.49 17.13 -21.11
N ARG A 73 41.81 17.11 -21.35
CA ARG A 73 42.40 17.62 -22.61
C ARG A 73 41.95 16.85 -23.84
N SER A 74 41.75 15.54 -23.73
CA SER A 74 41.20 14.75 -24.83
C SER A 74 39.75 15.14 -25.14
N PHE A 75 38.96 15.38 -24.09
CA PHE A 75 37.56 15.78 -24.24
C PHE A 75 37.40 17.18 -24.83
N HIS A 76 38.21 18.17 -24.42
CA HIS A 76 38.17 19.50 -25.06
C HIS A 76 38.56 19.47 -26.53
N ARG A 77 39.56 18.66 -26.94
CA ARG A 77 39.86 18.47 -28.36
C ARG A 77 38.70 17.85 -29.13
N HIS A 78 37.93 16.96 -28.47
CA HIS A 78 36.71 16.42 -29.04
C HIS A 78 35.62 17.50 -29.17
N ILE A 79 35.45 18.37 -28.17
CA ILE A 79 34.52 19.52 -28.24
C ILE A 79 34.90 20.48 -29.36
N ASP A 80 36.20 20.79 -29.55
CA ASP A 80 36.64 21.67 -30.64
C ASP A 80 36.35 21.06 -32.02
N ALA A 81 36.65 19.77 -32.20
CA ALA A 81 36.32 19.05 -33.44
C ALA A 81 34.80 18.95 -33.67
N LEU A 82 34.02 18.79 -32.60
CA LEU A 82 32.56 18.78 -32.63
C LEU A 82 32.02 20.15 -33.04
N LYS A 83 32.54 21.23 -32.48
CA LYS A 83 32.18 22.61 -32.83
C LYS A 83 32.41 22.88 -34.32
N ASP A 84 33.58 22.51 -34.84
CA ASP A 84 33.90 22.68 -36.26
C ASP A 84 33.00 21.83 -37.17
N SER A 85 32.54 20.67 -36.70
CA SER A 85 31.62 19.80 -37.44
C SER A 85 30.19 20.34 -37.46
N VAL A 86 29.68 20.76 -36.30
CA VAL A 86 28.33 21.34 -36.16
C VAL A 86 28.24 22.65 -36.92
N GLN A 87 29.27 23.51 -36.83
CA GLN A 87 29.29 24.77 -37.57
C GLN A 87 29.29 24.55 -39.08
N ARG A 88 30.09 23.62 -39.61
CA ARG A 88 30.06 23.29 -41.04
C ARG A 88 28.70 22.77 -41.49
N SER A 89 28.07 21.89 -40.71
CA SER A 89 26.73 21.36 -40.99
C SER A 89 25.66 22.48 -40.99
N HIS A 90 25.68 23.38 -40.01
CA HIS A 90 24.80 24.55 -40.00
C HIS A 90 25.02 25.47 -41.20
N ASP A 91 26.28 25.75 -41.54
CA ASP A 91 26.63 26.61 -42.67
C ASP A 91 26.17 25.97 -44.00
N GLU A 92 26.37 24.66 -44.17
CA GLU A 92 25.89 23.90 -45.33
C GLU A 92 24.36 23.91 -45.43
N GLN A 93 23.66 23.67 -44.33
CA GLN A 93 22.19 23.72 -44.24
C GLN A 93 21.67 25.11 -44.63
N LEU A 94 22.20 26.17 -43.99
CA LEU A 94 21.78 27.55 -44.24
C LEU A 94 22.06 27.99 -45.68
N GLN A 95 23.22 27.63 -46.24
CA GLN A 95 23.55 27.93 -47.65
C GLN A 95 22.58 27.23 -48.61
N GLY A 96 22.23 25.96 -48.35
CA GLY A 96 21.23 25.24 -49.15
C GLY A 96 19.85 25.91 -49.11
N MET A 97 19.41 26.32 -47.91
CA MET A 97 18.13 27.00 -47.72
C MET A 97 18.09 28.39 -48.36
N LEU A 98 19.19 29.16 -48.27
CA LEU A 98 19.30 30.49 -48.89
C LEU A 98 19.40 30.41 -50.42
N ALA A 99 19.97 29.34 -50.98
CA ALA A 99 20.00 29.11 -52.42
C ALA A 99 18.60 28.82 -53.00
N ALA A 100 17.77 28.04 -52.27
CA ALA A 100 16.39 27.76 -52.65
C ALA A 100 15.43 28.94 -52.34
N HIS A 101 15.65 29.64 -51.23
CA HIS A 101 14.76 30.70 -50.73
C HIS A 101 15.54 31.98 -50.37
N PRO A 102 16.11 32.67 -51.38
CA PRO A 102 16.91 33.87 -51.18
C PRO A 102 16.07 35.02 -50.61
N HIS A 103 16.74 35.99 -50.00
CA HIS A 103 16.09 37.19 -49.49
C HIS A 103 15.44 37.99 -50.65
N PRO A 104 14.23 38.57 -50.49
CA PRO A 104 13.53 39.25 -51.59
C PRO A 104 14.36 40.37 -52.27
N GLN A 105 15.14 41.11 -51.49
CA GLN A 105 16.03 42.16 -52.02
C GLN A 105 17.25 41.61 -52.78
N ALA A 106 17.55 40.31 -52.69
CA ALA A 106 18.60 39.65 -53.45
C ALA A 106 18.08 39.02 -54.75
N LEU A 107 16.76 38.91 -54.96
CA LEU A 107 16.20 38.26 -56.16
C LEU A 107 16.70 38.89 -57.47
N TRP A 108 16.86 40.22 -57.52
CA TRP A 108 17.36 40.90 -58.72
C TRP A 108 18.81 40.52 -59.07
N THR A 109 19.64 40.13 -58.09
CA THR A 109 21.00 39.69 -58.38
C THR A 109 20.99 38.35 -59.09
N HIS A 110 20.10 37.43 -58.71
CA HIS A 110 19.94 36.13 -59.36
C HIS A 110 19.50 36.27 -60.82
N VAL A 111 18.58 37.20 -61.11
CA VAL A 111 18.19 37.56 -62.49
C VAL A 111 19.39 38.05 -63.30
N HIS A 112 20.26 38.87 -62.69
CA HIS A 112 21.42 39.43 -63.37
C HIS A 112 22.55 38.42 -63.59
N THR A 113 22.80 37.52 -62.63
CA THR A 113 23.86 36.51 -62.68
C THR A 113 23.45 35.23 -63.41
N GLY A 114 22.17 35.04 -63.70
CA GLY A 114 21.64 33.83 -64.35
C GLY A 114 21.73 32.59 -63.47
N THR A 115 21.66 32.75 -62.14
CA THR A 115 21.68 31.64 -61.19
C THR A 115 20.26 31.19 -60.89
N ASP A 116 19.94 29.93 -61.22
CA ASP A 116 18.62 29.36 -60.98
C ASP A 116 18.30 29.24 -59.49
N VAL A 117 17.04 29.51 -59.12
CA VAL A 117 16.52 29.28 -57.78
C VAL A 117 16.06 27.82 -57.67
N THR A 118 16.65 27.05 -56.74
CA THR A 118 16.43 25.59 -56.62
C THR A 118 15.16 25.22 -55.84
N ALA A 119 14.22 26.14 -55.65
CA ALA A 119 12.97 25.89 -54.93
C ALA A 119 12.07 24.87 -55.65
N GLU A 120 11.29 24.12 -54.89
CA GLU A 120 10.22 23.30 -55.46
C GLU A 120 9.14 24.19 -56.13
N PRO A 121 8.55 23.75 -57.26
CA PRO A 121 7.56 24.55 -57.98
C PRO A 121 6.34 24.89 -57.12
N GLY A 122 6.07 26.18 -56.91
CA GLY A 122 4.94 26.68 -56.11
C GLY A 122 5.26 26.96 -54.65
N VAL A 123 6.51 26.78 -54.24
CA VAL A 123 6.98 27.02 -52.87
C VAL A 123 7.72 28.36 -52.79
N VAL A 124 7.24 29.28 -51.94
CA VAL A 124 7.80 30.64 -51.81
C VAL A 124 8.13 30.97 -50.37
N ARG A 125 9.12 31.83 -50.16
CA ARG A 125 9.53 32.34 -48.86
C ARG A 125 8.47 33.30 -48.31
N ILE A 126 8.21 33.18 -47.01
CA ILE A 126 7.34 34.10 -46.27
C ILE A 126 8.09 34.91 -45.20
N GLY A 127 9.29 34.46 -44.81
CA GLY A 127 10.17 35.12 -43.84
C GLY A 127 11.36 34.23 -43.47
N THR A 128 12.04 34.53 -42.37
CA THR A 128 12.99 33.67 -41.64
C THR A 128 12.47 33.32 -40.24
N ALA A 129 12.95 32.19 -39.73
CA ALA A 129 12.63 31.67 -38.41
C ALA A 129 13.88 31.09 -37.73
N VAL A 130 13.89 31.13 -36.40
CA VAL A 130 14.76 30.33 -35.55
C VAL A 130 14.25 28.88 -35.60
N GLN A 131 14.98 28.05 -36.33
CA GLN A 131 14.69 26.63 -36.59
C GLN A 131 15.71 25.74 -35.87
N THR A 132 15.33 24.49 -35.62
CA THR A 132 16.24 23.44 -35.17
C THR A 132 17.15 22.96 -36.32
N PRO A 133 18.43 22.66 -36.06
CA PRO A 133 19.34 22.10 -37.07
C PRO A 133 18.92 20.71 -37.52
N ASP A 134 19.22 20.33 -38.77
CA ASP A 134 18.89 18.99 -39.31
C ASP A 134 19.60 17.87 -38.53
N ASP A 135 20.79 18.17 -38.02
CA ASP A 135 21.63 17.27 -37.24
C ASP A 135 21.79 17.79 -35.79
N PRO A 136 20.73 17.76 -34.96
CA PRO A 136 20.78 18.34 -33.63
C PRO A 136 21.87 17.66 -32.78
N LEU A 137 22.53 18.45 -31.93
CA LEU A 137 23.57 17.93 -31.05
C LEU A 137 22.93 17.18 -29.87
N GLU A 138 23.00 15.86 -29.89
CA GLU A 138 22.47 15.02 -28.82
C GLU A 138 23.49 14.86 -27.70
N VAL A 139 23.20 15.40 -26.52
CA VAL A 139 24.04 15.25 -25.32
C VAL A 139 23.56 14.04 -24.51
N PRO A 140 24.33 12.94 -24.42
CA PRO A 140 23.92 11.77 -23.65
C PRO A 140 24.00 12.04 -22.15
N VAL A 141 22.88 11.92 -21.44
CA VAL A 141 22.80 12.12 -19.98
C VAL A 141 22.82 10.76 -19.26
N ASN A 142 24.01 10.18 -19.12
CA ASN A 142 24.16 8.83 -18.53
C ASN A 142 24.65 8.83 -17.07
N ALA A 143 24.85 10.00 -16.44
CA ALA A 143 25.30 10.10 -15.05
C ALA A 143 24.70 11.32 -14.32
N PRO A 144 24.53 11.27 -12.98
CA PRO A 144 24.07 12.40 -12.18
C PRO A 144 24.98 13.64 -12.36
N PRO A 145 24.44 14.87 -12.38
CA PRO A 145 25.23 16.09 -12.59
C PRO A 145 26.39 16.26 -11.62
N GLU A 146 26.24 15.80 -10.37
CA GLU A 146 27.30 15.82 -9.35
C GLU A 146 28.52 14.94 -9.66
N ASP A 147 28.36 13.94 -10.53
CA ASP A 147 29.42 12.97 -10.86
C ASP A 147 30.22 13.37 -12.10
N LEU A 148 29.82 14.41 -12.82
CA LEU A 148 30.47 14.86 -14.06
C LEU A 148 31.61 15.83 -13.78
N GLU A 149 32.65 15.80 -14.62
CA GLU A 149 33.72 16.80 -14.56
C GLU A 149 33.16 18.17 -15.01
N PRO A 150 33.19 19.19 -14.14
CA PRO A 150 32.40 20.41 -14.33
C PRO A 150 32.85 21.27 -15.51
N VAL A 151 34.16 21.33 -15.82
CA VAL A 151 34.67 22.17 -16.93
C VAL A 151 34.26 21.60 -18.29
N SER A 152 34.38 20.29 -18.45
CA SER A 152 33.98 19.54 -19.64
C SER A 152 32.47 19.59 -19.86
N ALA A 153 31.68 19.42 -18.78
CA ALA A 153 30.23 19.51 -18.83
C ALA A 153 29.72 20.92 -19.17
N MET A 154 30.32 21.96 -18.59
CA MET A 154 29.98 23.35 -18.92
C MET A 154 30.33 23.73 -20.35
N SER A 155 31.50 23.30 -20.84
CA SER A 155 31.95 23.60 -22.21
C SER A 155 31.06 22.90 -23.25
N LEU A 156 30.65 21.65 -22.99
CA LEU A 156 29.71 20.95 -23.87
C LEU A 156 28.33 21.61 -23.85
N ARG A 157 27.86 22.05 -22.68
CA ARG A 157 26.59 22.78 -22.55
C ARG A 157 26.61 24.11 -23.30
N GLU A 158 27.72 24.85 -23.24
CA GLU A 158 27.87 26.12 -23.97
C GLU A 158 27.83 25.91 -25.48
N VAL A 159 28.50 24.87 -25.99
CA VAL A 159 28.43 24.49 -27.41
C VAL A 159 27.02 24.04 -27.78
N ALA A 160 26.38 23.20 -26.97
CA ALA A 160 25.01 22.75 -27.22
C ALA A 160 24.02 23.92 -27.26
N LEU A 161 24.12 24.89 -26.36
CA LEU A 161 23.24 26.08 -26.35
C LEU A 161 23.53 27.02 -27.54
N ARG A 162 24.80 27.21 -27.89
CA ARG A 162 25.20 28.15 -28.95
C ARG A 162 24.80 27.67 -30.35
N TYR A 163 24.81 26.36 -30.58
CA TYR A 163 24.44 25.73 -31.84
C TYR A 163 23.10 24.99 -31.76
N ALA A 164 22.26 25.29 -30.77
CA ALA A 164 20.94 24.67 -30.61
C ALA A 164 19.96 25.05 -31.73
N THR A 165 20.18 26.19 -32.37
CA THR A 165 19.23 26.80 -33.30
C THR A 165 19.94 27.50 -34.45
N ILE A 166 19.26 27.64 -35.58
CA ILE A 166 19.71 28.39 -36.76
C ILE A 166 18.61 29.34 -37.21
N GLU A 167 18.96 30.58 -37.55
CA GLU A 167 18.02 31.51 -38.17
C GLU A 167 18.03 31.28 -39.69
N ALA A 168 16.95 30.71 -40.23
CA ALA A 168 16.88 30.24 -41.61
C ALA A 168 15.55 30.58 -42.30
N PRO A 169 15.50 30.65 -43.65
CA PRO A 169 14.28 30.96 -44.38
C PRO A 169 13.15 29.96 -44.12
N VAL A 170 11.93 30.47 -44.06
CA VAL A 170 10.69 29.69 -44.00
C VAL A 170 9.95 29.87 -45.32
N SER A 171 9.49 28.77 -45.89
CA SER A 171 8.71 28.76 -47.11
C SER A 171 7.35 28.10 -46.93
N VAL A 172 6.45 28.45 -47.83
CA VAL A 172 5.07 27.97 -47.86
C VAL A 172 4.77 27.46 -49.27
N GLU A 173 4.12 26.30 -49.37
CA GLU A 173 3.60 25.82 -50.65
C GLU A 173 2.24 26.46 -50.89
N LEU A 174 2.15 27.36 -51.88
CA LEU A 174 0.95 28.15 -52.12
C LEU A 174 -0.26 27.27 -52.51
N ALA A 175 -0.01 26.16 -53.21
CA ALA A 175 -1.04 25.21 -53.63
C ALA A 175 -1.59 24.33 -52.49
N SER A 176 -0.90 24.29 -51.34
CA SER A 176 -1.33 23.49 -50.18
C SER A 176 -2.49 24.14 -49.40
N PHE A 177 -2.80 25.41 -49.68
CA PHE A 177 -3.92 26.14 -49.08
C PHE A 177 -5.04 26.38 -50.09
N HIS A 178 -6.30 26.39 -49.63
CA HIS A 178 -7.44 26.76 -50.49
C HIS A 178 -7.34 28.22 -50.94
N CYS A 179 -6.92 29.11 -50.05
CA CYS A 179 -6.58 30.50 -50.35
C CYS A 179 -5.64 31.04 -49.28
N ILE A 180 -4.87 32.07 -49.62
CA ILE A 180 -4.01 32.80 -48.69
C ILE A 180 -4.48 34.25 -48.70
N VAL A 181 -4.97 34.73 -47.56
CA VAL A 181 -5.54 36.07 -47.42
C VAL A 181 -4.64 36.89 -46.52
N LEU A 182 -4.16 38.02 -47.03
CA LEU A 182 -3.23 38.93 -46.36
C LEU A 182 -3.95 40.24 -46.02
N LEU A 183 -4.01 40.56 -44.73
CA LEU A 183 -4.57 41.79 -44.15
C LEU A 183 -3.44 42.73 -43.70
N GLY A 184 -3.73 44.03 -43.57
CA GLY A 184 -2.81 45.02 -42.98
C GLY A 184 -1.91 45.75 -43.98
N ASP A 185 -1.23 46.79 -43.49
CA ASP A 185 -0.49 47.76 -44.32
C ASP A 185 0.72 47.13 -45.04
N GLY A 186 1.28 46.03 -44.50
CA GLY A 186 2.39 45.29 -45.09
C GLY A 186 1.98 44.20 -46.10
N ALA A 187 0.68 43.90 -46.25
CA ALA A 187 0.18 42.79 -47.06
C ALA A 187 0.61 42.85 -48.53
N ALA A 188 0.55 44.05 -49.14
CA ALA A 188 0.95 44.25 -50.53
C ALA A 188 2.46 44.04 -50.75
N GLY A 189 3.29 44.34 -49.74
CA GLY A 189 4.72 44.10 -49.78
C GLY A 189 5.05 42.60 -49.81
N LEU A 190 4.42 41.84 -48.91
CA LEU A 190 4.60 40.40 -48.80
C LEU A 190 4.09 39.65 -50.04
N ALA A 191 2.91 40.01 -50.56
CA ALA A 191 2.37 39.43 -51.80
C ALA A 191 3.32 39.62 -53.00
N ARG A 192 3.91 40.82 -53.13
CA ARG A 192 4.91 41.09 -54.19
C ARG A 192 6.19 40.28 -54.00
N ALA A 193 6.65 40.09 -52.77
CA ALA A 193 7.83 39.26 -52.49
C ALA A 193 7.57 37.79 -52.87
N MET A 194 6.41 37.25 -52.51
CA MET A 194 5.96 35.91 -52.92
C MET A 194 5.91 35.79 -54.45
N GLN A 195 5.27 36.74 -55.13
CA GLN A 195 5.16 36.74 -56.58
C GLN A 195 6.51 36.87 -57.29
N ALA A 196 7.41 37.73 -56.79
CA ALA A 196 8.74 37.95 -57.35
C ALA A 196 9.62 36.70 -57.23
N GLN A 197 9.53 35.95 -56.13
CA GLN A 197 10.24 34.68 -56.01
C GLN A 197 9.65 33.61 -56.90
N LEU A 198 8.32 33.56 -57.01
CA LEU A 198 7.62 32.63 -57.90
C LEU A 198 8.03 32.85 -59.37
N ALA A 199 8.28 34.11 -59.75
CA ALA A 199 8.78 34.48 -61.07
C ALA A 199 10.23 34.04 -61.36
N MET A 200 10.97 33.56 -60.35
CA MET A 200 12.32 32.98 -60.52
C MET A 200 12.28 31.46 -60.74
N GLN A 201 11.09 30.85 -60.69
CA GLN A 201 10.91 29.41 -60.89
C GLN A 201 10.69 29.10 -62.36
N ASP A 202 10.69 27.81 -62.70
CA ASP A 202 10.54 27.36 -64.09
C ASP A 202 9.19 27.84 -64.70
N PRO A 203 9.23 28.68 -65.76
CA PRO A 203 8.04 29.23 -66.39
C PRO A 203 7.17 28.18 -67.10
N ASP A 204 7.72 27.01 -67.44
CA ASP A 204 6.97 25.90 -68.06
C ASP A 204 6.19 25.08 -67.02
N ILE A 205 6.52 25.21 -65.73
CA ILE A 205 5.88 24.47 -64.63
C ILE A 205 4.86 25.34 -63.88
N ILE A 206 5.17 26.62 -63.66
CA ILE A 206 4.34 27.56 -62.91
C ILE A 206 3.63 28.53 -63.85
N GLY A 207 2.32 28.70 -63.65
CA GLY A 207 1.54 29.77 -64.25
C GLY A 207 1.24 30.85 -63.22
N ILE A 208 1.55 32.10 -63.54
CA ILE A 208 1.30 33.24 -62.65
C ILE A 208 0.24 34.13 -63.30
N THR A 209 -0.84 34.42 -62.57
CA THR A 209 -1.90 35.31 -63.04
C THR A 209 -2.17 36.39 -62.00
N GLY A 210 -2.46 37.60 -62.44
CA GLY A 210 -2.60 38.78 -61.57
C GLY A 210 -1.72 39.95 -61.98
N PRO A 211 -1.36 40.85 -61.04
CA PRO A 211 -0.53 42.02 -61.34
C PRO A 211 0.76 41.62 -62.05
N PHE A 212 1.17 42.34 -63.09
CA PHE A 212 2.41 42.11 -63.85
C PHE A 212 2.48 40.82 -64.68
N GLU A 213 1.39 40.05 -64.82
CA GLU A 213 1.37 38.80 -65.62
C GLU A 213 1.83 39.01 -67.07
N GLU A 214 1.50 40.15 -67.68
CA GLU A 214 1.88 40.50 -69.06
C GLU A 214 3.40 40.65 -69.26
N TRP A 215 4.17 40.77 -68.17
CA TRP A 215 5.64 40.91 -68.16
C TRP A 215 6.35 39.60 -67.79
N LEU A 216 5.61 38.53 -67.47
CA LEU A 216 6.14 37.26 -66.97
C LEU A 216 5.95 36.14 -68.01
N PRO A 217 6.98 35.34 -68.34
CA PRO A 217 6.87 34.27 -69.33
C PRO A 217 6.18 32.98 -68.81
N HIS A 218 5.46 33.05 -67.67
CA HIS A 218 5.01 31.90 -66.87
C HIS A 218 3.60 31.44 -67.25
N ASP A 219 3.46 30.31 -67.98
CA ASP A 219 2.17 29.71 -68.40
C ASP A 219 2.08 28.21 -68.07
N GLY A 220 2.81 27.77 -67.04
CA GLY A 220 2.82 26.37 -66.63
C GLY A 220 1.50 25.85 -66.04
N PRO A 221 1.35 24.51 -65.91
CA PRO A 221 0.11 23.86 -65.47
C PRO A 221 -0.26 24.13 -64.00
N ARG A 222 0.70 24.50 -63.14
CA ARG A 222 0.43 24.87 -61.74
C ARG A 222 0.16 26.37 -61.65
N LYS A 223 -1.12 26.75 -61.60
CA LYS A 223 -1.53 28.16 -61.57
C LYS A 223 -1.61 28.72 -60.15
N VAL A 224 -1.01 29.88 -59.94
CA VAL A 224 -1.14 30.70 -58.74
C VAL A 224 -1.76 32.03 -59.13
N HIS A 225 -2.81 32.42 -58.41
CA HIS A 225 -3.57 33.63 -58.69
C HIS A 225 -3.24 34.70 -57.65
N PHE A 226 -2.80 35.89 -58.07
CA PHE A 226 -2.64 37.06 -57.20
C PHE A 226 -3.76 38.04 -57.52
N CYS A 227 -4.62 38.37 -56.56
CA CYS A 227 -5.77 39.25 -56.80
C CYS A 227 -6.15 40.09 -55.57
N THR A 228 -7.10 41.00 -55.76
CA THR A 228 -7.71 41.79 -54.69
C THR A 228 -9.10 41.26 -54.34
N GLY A 229 -9.67 41.74 -53.23
CA GLY A 229 -11.02 41.36 -52.79
C GLY A 229 -12.17 41.67 -53.77
N GLU A 230 -11.90 42.42 -54.84
CA GLU A 230 -12.85 42.67 -55.94
C GLU A 230 -13.05 41.43 -56.84
N SER A 231 -12.14 40.46 -56.78
CA SER A 231 -12.24 39.20 -57.53
C SER A 231 -13.08 38.15 -56.78
N PRO A 232 -13.87 37.30 -57.48
CA PRO A 232 -14.59 36.21 -56.86
C PRO A 232 -13.63 35.21 -56.22
N VAL A 233 -14.10 34.43 -55.23
CA VAL A 233 -13.26 33.47 -54.53
C VAL A 233 -12.78 32.36 -55.46
N VAL A 234 -11.46 32.27 -55.62
CA VAL A 234 -10.76 31.27 -56.46
C VAL A 234 -9.77 30.48 -55.59
N ALA A 235 -9.73 29.17 -55.80
CA ALA A 235 -8.81 28.30 -55.08
C ALA A 235 -7.35 28.54 -55.51
N GLY A 236 -6.41 28.46 -54.56
CA GLY A 236 -4.98 28.70 -54.78
C GLY A 236 -4.62 30.17 -55.02
N ALA A 237 -5.50 31.10 -54.63
CA ALA A 237 -5.24 32.54 -54.75
C ALA A 237 -4.56 33.12 -53.51
N VAL A 238 -3.65 34.08 -53.74
CA VAL A 238 -3.08 34.99 -52.76
C VAL A 238 -3.80 36.33 -52.90
N VAL A 239 -4.49 36.76 -51.85
CA VAL A 239 -5.39 37.91 -51.88
C VAL A 239 -4.90 39.00 -50.95
N THR A 240 -4.79 40.21 -51.48
CA THR A 240 -4.57 41.44 -50.70
C THR A 240 -5.83 42.30 -50.74
N ASP A 241 -6.06 43.13 -49.71
CA ASP A 241 -7.29 43.93 -49.58
C ASP A 241 -8.57 43.08 -49.79
N PRO A 242 -8.77 42.02 -48.98
CA PRO A 242 -9.83 41.04 -49.19
C PRO A 242 -11.21 41.57 -48.83
N SER A 243 -12.25 41.09 -49.54
CA SER A 243 -13.64 41.27 -49.14
C SER A 243 -13.98 40.40 -47.92
N GLU A 244 -15.13 40.66 -47.27
CA GLU A 244 -15.60 39.82 -46.15
C GLU A 244 -15.72 38.34 -46.53
N GLU A 245 -16.12 38.04 -47.77
CA GLU A 245 -16.26 36.66 -48.29
C GLU A 245 -14.90 35.92 -48.30
N TRP A 246 -13.82 36.59 -48.70
CA TRP A 246 -12.47 36.04 -48.66
C TRP A 246 -11.99 35.80 -47.23
N VAL A 247 -12.28 36.72 -46.30
CA VAL A 247 -11.91 36.58 -44.89
C VAL A 247 -12.66 35.40 -44.26
N GLU A 248 -13.96 35.25 -44.51
CA GLU A 248 -14.75 34.12 -44.01
C GLU A 248 -14.26 32.79 -44.59
N ASN A 249 -13.95 32.75 -45.88
CA ASN A 249 -13.42 31.53 -46.51
C ASN A 249 -12.03 31.18 -45.95
N ALA A 250 -11.14 32.17 -45.78
CA ALA A 250 -9.83 31.94 -45.20
C ALA A 250 -9.90 31.47 -43.74
N LYS A 251 -10.84 31.97 -42.93
CA LYS A 251 -11.05 31.47 -41.56
C LYS A 251 -11.49 30.00 -41.50
N GLY A 252 -12.16 29.50 -42.55
CA GLY A 252 -12.67 28.13 -42.61
C GLY A 252 -11.77 27.12 -43.34
N HIS A 253 -11.10 27.56 -44.41
CA HIS A 253 -10.46 26.67 -45.39
C HIS A 253 -9.09 27.17 -45.89
N GLY A 254 -8.64 28.38 -45.52
CA GLY A 254 -7.42 29.01 -46.04
C GLY A 254 -6.45 29.47 -44.95
N LEU A 255 -5.42 30.21 -45.35
CA LEU A 255 -4.47 30.87 -44.46
C LEU A 255 -4.83 32.35 -44.35
N LEU A 256 -5.24 32.80 -43.17
CA LEU A 256 -5.54 34.20 -42.91
C LEU A 256 -4.40 34.84 -42.09
N LEU A 257 -3.63 35.71 -42.74
CA LEU A 257 -2.51 36.44 -42.14
C LEU A 257 -2.85 37.92 -42.01
N GLN A 258 -2.49 38.52 -40.88
CA GLN A 258 -2.40 39.96 -40.68
C GLN A 258 -0.92 40.36 -40.71
N VAL A 259 -0.60 41.39 -41.49
CA VAL A 259 0.74 41.85 -41.84
C VAL A 259 0.85 43.34 -41.56
N ASP A 260 1.40 43.71 -40.41
CA ASP A 260 1.54 45.09 -39.97
C ASP A 260 2.97 45.61 -40.20
N ASP A 261 3.15 46.83 -40.70
CA ASP A 261 4.48 47.40 -40.97
C ASP A 261 5.11 47.97 -39.68
N ALA A 262 6.31 47.53 -39.31
CA ALA A 262 7.00 47.94 -38.08
C ALA A 262 8.46 48.34 -38.34
N ALA A 263 9.03 49.16 -37.44
CA ALA A 263 10.43 49.61 -37.54
C ALA A 263 11.40 48.44 -37.31
N GLY A 264 11.71 47.69 -38.38
CA GLY A 264 12.57 46.50 -38.36
C GLY A 264 12.08 45.31 -39.19
N GLY A 265 10.87 45.36 -39.77
CA GLY A 265 10.26 44.28 -40.57
C GLY A 265 8.73 44.26 -40.43
N CYS A 266 8.03 43.36 -41.11
CA CYS A 266 6.56 43.26 -41.03
C CYS A 266 6.12 42.33 -39.91
N LEU A 267 5.36 42.78 -38.89
CA LEU A 267 4.81 41.89 -37.87
C LEU A 267 3.71 41.00 -38.48
N LEU A 268 3.82 39.68 -38.29
CA LEU A 268 2.81 38.73 -38.78
C LEU A 268 1.91 38.27 -37.65
N SER A 269 0.62 38.10 -37.90
CA SER A 269 -0.32 37.39 -37.01
C SER A 269 -1.19 36.47 -37.86
N ALA A 270 -1.70 35.36 -37.33
CA ALA A 270 -2.65 34.52 -38.06
C ALA A 270 -3.84 34.18 -37.20
N TRP A 271 -4.92 33.90 -37.91
CA TRP A 271 -6.15 33.44 -37.32
C TRP A 271 -6.07 31.93 -37.02
N THR A 272 -6.33 31.57 -35.76
CA THR A 272 -6.42 30.17 -35.30
C THR A 272 -7.82 29.89 -34.74
N VAL A 273 -8.08 28.63 -34.34
CA VAL A 273 -9.35 28.25 -33.69
C VAL A 273 -9.57 29.02 -32.38
N ASP A 274 -8.48 29.43 -31.71
CA ASP A 274 -8.50 30.18 -30.46
C ASP A 274 -8.45 31.71 -30.67
N GLY A 275 -8.52 32.16 -31.93
CA GLY A 275 -8.50 33.58 -32.33
C GLY A 275 -7.18 34.03 -32.96
N TRP A 276 -6.98 35.35 -33.05
CA TRP A 276 -5.74 35.94 -33.56
C TRP A 276 -4.57 35.67 -32.62
N VAL A 277 -3.50 35.11 -33.16
CA VAL A 277 -2.25 34.89 -32.44
C VAL A 277 -1.17 35.76 -33.08
N PRO A 278 -0.54 36.68 -32.32
CA PRO A 278 0.58 37.45 -32.83
C PRO A 278 1.80 36.55 -33.01
N PHE A 279 2.48 36.71 -34.12
CA PHE A 279 3.80 36.17 -34.36
C PHE A 279 4.81 37.31 -34.29
N GLY A 280 6.09 36.97 -34.15
CA GLY A 280 7.18 37.94 -34.18
C GLY A 280 7.25 38.78 -35.46
N VAL A 281 8.31 39.55 -35.59
CA VAL A 281 8.64 40.28 -36.81
C VAL A 281 8.90 39.26 -37.93
N ALA A 282 8.35 39.47 -39.13
CA ALA A 282 8.74 38.73 -40.32
C ALA A 282 10.26 38.78 -40.43
N ASP A 283 10.86 37.62 -40.62
CA ASP A 283 12.30 37.37 -40.48
C ASP A 283 12.80 36.94 -39.07
N GLN A 284 11.94 36.80 -38.06
CA GLN A 284 12.29 36.26 -36.73
C GLN A 284 11.18 35.39 -36.08
N LEU A 285 10.62 34.42 -36.80
CA LEU A 285 9.62 33.48 -36.24
C LEU A 285 10.28 32.35 -35.44
N SER A 286 9.69 31.81 -34.38
CA SER A 286 10.19 30.59 -33.72
C SER A 286 9.51 29.33 -34.27
N GLU A 287 10.12 28.15 -34.08
CA GLU A 287 9.52 26.85 -34.43
C GLU A 287 8.15 26.60 -33.76
N VAL A 288 7.96 27.12 -32.54
CA VAL A 288 6.68 27.06 -31.81
C VAL A 288 5.62 27.95 -32.45
N GLU A 289 5.99 29.16 -32.86
CA GLU A 289 5.09 30.09 -33.57
C GLU A 289 4.77 29.57 -34.97
N LEU A 290 5.74 28.93 -35.65
CA LEU A 290 5.53 28.24 -36.93
C LEU A 290 4.53 27.09 -36.78
N ALA A 291 4.69 26.23 -35.77
CA ALA A 291 3.75 25.16 -35.47
C ALA A 291 2.34 25.69 -35.13
N GLN A 292 2.24 26.89 -34.53
CA GLN A 292 0.95 27.55 -34.25
C GLN A 292 0.29 28.12 -35.52
N ILE A 293 1.05 28.71 -36.45
CA ILE A 293 0.58 29.09 -37.79
C ILE A 293 -0.02 27.86 -38.50
N CYS A 294 0.65 26.72 -38.39
CA CYS A 294 0.26 25.48 -39.07
C CYS A 294 -0.88 24.72 -38.38
N ARG A 295 -1.14 24.96 -37.09
CA ARG A 295 -2.30 24.41 -36.36
C ARG A 295 -3.62 25.13 -36.69
N ALA A 296 -3.59 26.22 -37.44
CA ALA A 296 -4.78 26.83 -38.03
C ALA A 296 -5.39 25.87 -39.07
N ARG A 297 -6.34 25.05 -38.62
CA ARG A 297 -6.91 23.87 -39.28
C ARG A 297 -7.19 24.01 -40.80
N SER A 298 -6.61 23.11 -41.59
CA SER A 298 -7.23 22.60 -42.83
C SER A 298 -8.34 21.59 -42.48
N THR A 299 -9.61 21.93 -42.73
CA THR A 299 -10.78 21.09 -42.41
C THR A 299 -11.22 20.18 -43.57
N VAL A 300 -10.28 19.53 -44.28
CA VAL A 300 -10.67 18.50 -45.27
C VAL A 300 -11.10 17.22 -44.54
N LYS A 301 -12.42 16.98 -44.44
CA LYS A 301 -12.97 15.70 -43.97
C LYS A 301 -12.61 14.59 -44.95
N SER A 302 -11.87 13.59 -44.51
CA SER A 302 -11.69 12.34 -45.24
C SER A 302 -12.87 11.41 -44.97
N SER A 303 -13.45 10.83 -46.02
CA SER A 303 -14.46 9.78 -45.89
C SER A 303 -13.93 8.46 -45.31
N THR A 304 -12.62 8.37 -45.00
CA THR A 304 -11.95 7.12 -44.58
C THR A 304 -11.56 7.07 -43.09
N SER A 305 -11.56 8.17 -42.33
CA SER A 305 -11.28 8.11 -40.89
C SER A 305 -12.56 7.98 -40.07
N LEU A 306 -12.59 6.99 -39.18
CA LEU A 306 -13.70 6.79 -38.25
C LEU A 306 -13.96 8.00 -37.35
N LEU A 307 -12.92 8.78 -37.01
CA LEU A 307 -13.03 9.91 -36.08
C LEU A 307 -13.75 11.12 -36.70
N GLU A 308 -13.81 11.20 -38.03
CA GLU A 308 -14.41 12.33 -38.76
C GLU A 308 -15.85 12.04 -39.21
N LEU A 309 -16.26 10.78 -39.10
CA LEU A 309 -17.60 10.34 -39.42
C LEU A 309 -18.56 10.67 -38.26
N PRO A 310 -19.74 11.23 -38.55
CA PRO A 310 -20.68 11.62 -37.51
C PRO A 310 -21.23 10.38 -36.78
N GLY A 311 -21.10 10.38 -35.46
CA GLY A 311 -21.84 9.48 -34.58
C GLY A 311 -23.28 9.92 -34.33
N GLY A 312 -23.98 9.19 -33.47
CA GLY A 312 -25.32 9.56 -32.98
C GLY A 312 -25.67 8.83 -31.69
N ASP A 313 -26.90 8.99 -31.18
CA ASP A 313 -27.43 8.34 -29.95
C ASP A 313 -27.15 6.83 -29.94
N LEU A 314 -26.08 6.42 -29.25
CA LEU A 314 -25.58 5.04 -29.15
C LEU A 314 -25.28 4.40 -30.51
N ARG A 315 -24.73 5.18 -31.44
CA ARG A 315 -24.32 4.74 -32.77
C ARG A 315 -22.91 5.22 -33.09
N ALA A 316 -22.05 4.31 -33.54
CA ALA A 316 -20.69 4.65 -33.99
C ALA A 316 -20.24 3.86 -35.24
N PRO A 317 -19.45 4.45 -36.14
CA PRO A 317 -18.82 3.78 -37.28
C PRO A 317 -17.74 2.80 -36.80
N ILE A 318 -17.69 1.62 -37.42
CA ILE A 318 -16.79 0.53 -37.03
C ILE A 318 -15.89 0.03 -38.18
N GLY A 319 -16.14 0.50 -39.40
CA GLY A 319 -15.39 0.10 -40.58
C GLY A 319 -16.03 0.62 -41.87
N PHE A 320 -15.62 0.05 -43.00
CA PHE A 320 -15.98 0.53 -44.33
C PHE A 320 -16.33 -0.59 -45.32
N SER A 321 -17.31 -0.33 -46.18
CA SER A 321 -17.75 -1.22 -47.26
C SER A 321 -18.27 -0.42 -48.46
N GLY A 322 -17.40 0.36 -49.10
CA GLY A 322 -17.80 1.38 -50.09
C GLY A 322 -18.50 2.60 -49.49
N ALA A 323 -19.13 2.44 -48.33
CA ALA A 323 -19.61 3.48 -47.43
C ALA A 323 -19.30 3.09 -45.96
N PRO A 324 -19.33 4.04 -45.02
CA PRO A 324 -19.11 3.73 -43.61
C PRO A 324 -20.16 2.78 -43.04
N VAL A 325 -19.70 1.78 -42.30
CA VAL A 325 -20.56 0.81 -41.61
C VAL A 325 -20.66 1.20 -40.15
N TYR A 326 -21.88 1.31 -39.65
CA TYR A 326 -22.18 1.75 -38.29
C TYR A 326 -22.69 0.61 -37.43
N LEU A 327 -22.26 0.59 -36.18
CA LEU A 327 -22.84 -0.19 -35.11
C LEU A 327 -23.83 0.70 -34.34
N ASP A 328 -25.12 0.41 -34.46
CA ASP A 328 -26.20 1.12 -33.75
C ASP A 328 -26.79 0.21 -32.66
N ILE A 329 -26.29 0.35 -31.43
CA ILE A 329 -26.68 -0.54 -30.31
C ILE A 329 -28.01 -0.12 -29.67
N LYS A 330 -28.78 0.79 -30.26
CA LYS A 330 -30.14 1.06 -29.77
C LYS A 330 -31.04 -0.15 -30.00
N GLU A 331 -32.13 -0.19 -29.25
CA GLU A 331 -33.20 -1.12 -29.51
C GLU A 331 -33.85 -0.91 -30.89
N SER A 332 -34.36 -1.99 -31.49
CA SER A 332 -35.00 -1.92 -32.80
C SER A 332 -36.20 -0.97 -32.85
N ALA A 333 -36.89 -0.76 -31.74
CA ALA A 333 -37.97 0.22 -31.60
C ALA A 333 -37.51 1.68 -31.80
N LEU A 334 -36.21 1.96 -31.59
CA LEU A 334 -35.58 3.27 -31.79
C LEU A 334 -34.70 3.31 -33.05
N GLY A 335 -34.91 2.37 -33.98
CA GLY A 335 -34.22 2.29 -35.26
C GLY A 335 -32.81 1.71 -35.20
N GLY A 336 -32.39 1.15 -34.05
CA GLY A 336 -31.10 0.46 -33.93
C GLY A 336 -31.14 -1.00 -34.37
N ILE A 337 -29.98 -1.65 -34.38
CA ILE A 337 -29.84 -3.07 -34.74
C ILE A 337 -30.00 -4.01 -33.53
N GLY A 338 -30.32 -3.44 -32.36
CA GLY A 338 -30.64 -4.13 -31.12
C GLY A 338 -29.53 -4.00 -30.06
N PRO A 339 -29.88 -4.14 -28.77
CA PRO A 339 -29.03 -3.73 -27.65
C PRO A 339 -27.89 -4.68 -27.30
N HIS A 340 -27.92 -5.92 -27.80
CA HIS A 340 -26.93 -6.93 -27.48
C HIS A 340 -26.46 -7.63 -28.75
N GLY A 341 -25.18 -8.00 -28.81
CA GLY A 341 -24.64 -8.71 -29.93
C GLY A 341 -23.47 -9.63 -29.61
N LEU A 342 -23.10 -10.41 -30.62
CA LEU A 342 -22.10 -11.46 -30.55
C LEU A 342 -21.04 -11.24 -31.62
N CYS A 343 -19.77 -11.24 -31.22
CA CYS A 343 -18.61 -11.15 -32.10
C CYS A 343 -17.83 -12.47 -32.08
N VAL A 344 -17.61 -13.09 -33.23
CA VAL A 344 -16.80 -14.31 -33.33
C VAL A 344 -15.76 -14.12 -34.41
N GLY A 345 -14.52 -14.50 -34.08
CA GLY A 345 -13.41 -14.44 -35.01
C GLY A 345 -12.24 -15.28 -34.54
N ALA A 346 -11.69 -16.12 -35.43
CA ALA A 346 -10.53 -16.94 -35.15
C ALA A 346 -9.30 -16.09 -34.78
N THR A 347 -8.31 -16.70 -34.14
CA THR A 347 -7.02 -16.05 -33.87
C THR A 347 -6.42 -15.47 -35.15
N GLY A 348 -5.97 -14.22 -35.11
CA GLY A 348 -5.44 -13.51 -36.29
C GLY A 348 -6.48 -12.90 -37.23
N SER A 349 -7.78 -13.10 -36.99
CA SER A 349 -8.85 -12.49 -37.81
C SER A 349 -9.04 -10.98 -37.58
N GLY A 350 -8.46 -10.41 -36.52
CA GLY A 350 -8.63 -9.01 -36.14
C GLY A 350 -9.69 -8.74 -35.06
N LYS A 351 -10.22 -9.77 -34.38
CA LYS A 351 -11.25 -9.64 -33.32
C LYS A 351 -10.91 -8.57 -32.27
N SER A 352 -9.75 -8.67 -31.62
CA SER A 352 -9.35 -7.73 -30.57
C SER A 352 -9.21 -6.29 -31.10
N GLU A 353 -8.73 -6.14 -32.34
CA GLU A 353 -8.61 -4.83 -32.99
C GLU A 353 -9.96 -4.22 -33.36
N LEU A 354 -10.93 -5.05 -33.75
CA LEU A 354 -12.30 -4.61 -33.94
C LEU A 354 -12.94 -4.16 -32.62
N LEU A 355 -12.75 -4.90 -31.53
CA LEU A 355 -13.25 -4.49 -30.20
C LEU A 355 -12.64 -3.16 -29.75
N LYS A 356 -11.33 -2.98 -29.94
CA LYS A 356 -10.64 -1.70 -29.72
C LYS A 356 -11.27 -0.58 -30.52
N SER A 357 -11.46 -0.80 -31.82
CA SER A 357 -12.05 0.18 -32.73
C SER A 357 -13.48 0.55 -32.33
N VAL A 358 -14.28 -0.42 -31.88
CA VAL A 358 -15.63 -0.18 -31.33
C VAL A 358 -15.55 0.72 -30.12
N VAL A 359 -14.76 0.36 -29.09
CA VAL A 359 -14.67 1.15 -27.85
C VAL A 359 -14.19 2.57 -28.12
N ILE A 360 -13.11 2.74 -28.91
CA ILE A 360 -12.55 4.05 -29.25
C ILE A 360 -13.52 4.89 -30.08
N SER A 361 -14.21 4.30 -31.06
CA SER A 361 -15.19 5.02 -31.87
C SER A 361 -16.38 5.49 -31.04
N PHE A 362 -16.89 4.65 -30.12
CA PHE A 362 -17.97 5.04 -29.22
C PHE A 362 -17.52 6.10 -28.20
N ALA A 363 -16.32 5.98 -27.62
CA ALA A 363 -15.77 6.95 -26.67
C ALA A 363 -15.57 8.33 -27.32
N HIS A 364 -15.13 8.37 -28.58
CA HIS A 364 -14.94 9.60 -29.35
C HIS A 364 -16.26 10.32 -29.68
N GLN A 365 -17.36 9.57 -29.83
CA GLN A 365 -18.64 10.10 -30.30
C GLN A 365 -19.66 10.39 -29.21
N HIS A 366 -19.40 9.96 -27.98
CA HIS A 366 -20.31 10.12 -26.85
C HIS A 366 -19.58 10.79 -25.70
N SER A 367 -20.31 11.57 -24.90
CA SER A 367 -19.78 12.04 -23.63
C SER A 367 -19.86 10.92 -22.55
N PRO A 368 -19.05 10.97 -21.50
CA PRO A 368 -19.18 10.08 -20.33
C PRO A 368 -20.52 10.21 -19.58
N GLU A 369 -21.28 11.26 -19.84
CA GLU A 369 -22.63 11.48 -19.30
C GLU A 369 -23.71 10.72 -20.09
N GLU A 370 -23.36 10.27 -21.30
CA GLU A 370 -24.23 9.49 -22.19
C GLU A 370 -23.87 8.00 -22.17
N LEU A 371 -22.58 7.66 -22.08
CA LEU A 371 -22.08 6.30 -22.23
C LEU A 371 -20.90 6.00 -21.28
N ASN A 372 -21.00 4.85 -20.62
CA ASN A 372 -19.92 4.23 -19.86
C ASN A 372 -19.61 2.82 -20.39
N PHE A 373 -18.36 2.37 -20.17
CA PHE A 373 -17.90 1.03 -20.53
C PHE A 373 -17.59 0.16 -19.33
N VAL A 374 -17.89 -1.14 -19.46
CA VAL A 374 -17.28 -2.21 -18.66
C VAL A 374 -16.54 -3.10 -19.64
N LEU A 375 -15.22 -3.10 -19.57
CA LEU A 375 -14.34 -3.84 -20.47
C LEU A 375 -13.78 -5.05 -19.72
N VAL A 376 -14.04 -6.25 -20.24
CA VAL A 376 -13.63 -7.51 -19.60
C VAL A 376 -12.76 -8.29 -20.56
N ASP A 377 -11.55 -8.65 -20.12
CA ASP A 377 -10.62 -9.54 -20.83
C ASP A 377 -10.28 -10.75 -19.95
N PHE A 378 -10.87 -11.91 -20.27
CA PHE A 378 -10.75 -13.09 -19.42
C PHE A 378 -9.34 -13.71 -19.41
N LYS A 379 -8.65 -13.72 -20.57
CA LYS A 379 -7.34 -14.39 -20.74
C LYS A 379 -6.13 -13.48 -20.48
N GLY A 380 -6.37 -12.26 -19.98
CA GLY A 380 -5.29 -11.29 -19.72
C GLY A 380 -4.67 -10.74 -21.00
N GLY A 381 -5.45 -10.64 -22.09
CA GLY A 381 -5.00 -9.98 -23.30
C GLY A 381 -4.75 -8.48 -23.08
N ALA A 382 -3.89 -7.90 -23.92
CA ALA A 382 -3.69 -6.45 -23.99
C ALA A 382 -4.78 -5.77 -24.86
N SER A 383 -5.97 -6.37 -24.96
CA SER A 383 -7.02 -5.91 -25.89
C SER A 383 -7.49 -4.50 -25.57
N PHE A 384 -7.64 -4.17 -24.28
CA PHE A 384 -8.17 -2.87 -23.83
C PHE A 384 -7.15 -2.07 -23.01
N LEU A 385 -5.86 -2.40 -23.11
CA LEU A 385 -4.80 -1.74 -22.36
C LEU A 385 -4.80 -0.21 -22.63
N GLY A 386 -4.70 0.59 -21.58
CA GLY A 386 -4.69 2.06 -21.64
C GLY A 386 -6.09 2.70 -21.73
N MET A 387 -7.15 1.92 -21.96
CA MET A 387 -8.52 2.44 -22.03
C MET A 387 -9.14 2.72 -20.65
N ASP A 388 -8.49 2.31 -19.57
CA ASP A 388 -8.83 2.67 -18.19
C ASP A 388 -8.70 4.19 -17.92
N ARG A 389 -7.86 4.88 -18.71
CA ARG A 389 -7.70 6.35 -18.68
C ARG A 389 -8.89 7.11 -19.26
N LEU A 390 -9.79 6.44 -20.00
CA LEU A 390 -10.98 7.07 -20.56
C LEU A 390 -12.00 7.37 -19.45
N PRO A 391 -12.58 8.58 -19.38
CA PRO A 391 -13.60 8.92 -18.40
C PRO A 391 -14.91 8.13 -18.57
N HIS A 392 -15.10 7.47 -19.71
CA HIS A 392 -16.20 6.54 -19.97
C HIS A 392 -15.97 5.17 -19.33
N THR A 393 -14.71 4.74 -19.15
CA THR A 393 -14.39 3.39 -18.69
C THR A 393 -14.65 3.30 -17.20
N SER A 394 -15.73 2.61 -16.85
CA SER A 394 -16.09 2.37 -15.46
C SER A 394 -15.28 1.22 -14.87
N ALA A 395 -14.89 0.25 -15.68
CA ALA A 395 -14.18 -0.94 -15.24
C ALA A 395 -13.34 -1.46 -16.40
N LEU A 396 -12.06 -1.72 -16.14
CA LEU A 396 -11.21 -2.59 -16.95
C LEU A 396 -10.83 -3.79 -16.10
N ILE A 397 -11.38 -4.96 -16.44
CA ILE A 397 -11.21 -6.19 -15.67
C ILE A 397 -10.43 -7.17 -16.53
N THR A 398 -9.17 -7.40 -16.17
CA THR A 398 -8.23 -8.26 -16.91
C THR A 398 -7.79 -9.46 -16.07
N ASN A 399 -7.29 -10.50 -16.72
CA ASN A 399 -6.69 -11.68 -16.08
C ASN A 399 -7.62 -12.44 -15.11
N LEU A 400 -8.92 -12.47 -15.40
CA LEU A 400 -9.91 -13.17 -14.58
C LEU A 400 -9.70 -14.69 -14.49
N ALA A 401 -8.92 -15.28 -15.42
CA ALA A 401 -8.61 -16.70 -15.41
C ALA A 401 -7.89 -17.16 -14.14
N GLU A 402 -7.06 -16.30 -13.54
CA GLU A 402 -6.25 -16.63 -12.36
C GLU A 402 -6.90 -16.16 -11.05
N GLU A 403 -7.83 -15.19 -11.12
CA GLU A 403 -8.43 -14.53 -9.96
C GLU A 403 -9.93 -14.81 -9.83
N ALA A 404 -10.27 -16.03 -9.39
CA ALA A 404 -11.65 -16.49 -9.25
C ALA A 404 -12.53 -15.56 -8.40
N GLY A 405 -11.97 -14.84 -7.41
CA GLY A 405 -12.69 -13.90 -6.56
C GLY A 405 -13.11 -12.60 -7.28
N LEU A 406 -12.36 -12.14 -8.28
CA LEU A 406 -12.74 -10.97 -9.07
C LEU A 406 -13.95 -11.26 -9.96
N VAL A 407 -14.12 -12.51 -10.42
CA VAL A 407 -15.31 -12.92 -11.19
C VAL A 407 -16.57 -12.83 -10.33
N ASP A 408 -16.52 -13.33 -9.09
CA ASP A 408 -17.65 -13.26 -8.15
C ASP A 408 -17.98 -11.79 -7.82
N ARG A 409 -16.96 -10.97 -7.57
CA ARG A 409 -17.11 -9.52 -7.38
C ARG A 409 -17.74 -8.84 -8.60
N MET A 410 -17.39 -9.27 -9.82
CA MET A 410 -17.89 -8.68 -11.07
C MET A 410 -19.37 -9.00 -11.25
N GLN A 411 -19.74 -10.23 -10.96
CA GLN A 411 -21.13 -10.66 -10.92
C GLN A 411 -21.94 -9.79 -9.96
N ASP A 412 -21.48 -9.65 -8.71
CA ASP A 412 -22.15 -8.81 -7.71
C ASP A 412 -22.26 -7.35 -8.16
N SER A 413 -21.20 -6.78 -8.74
CA SER A 413 -21.19 -5.38 -9.19
C SER A 413 -22.19 -5.12 -10.34
N LEU A 414 -22.28 -6.03 -11.32
CA LEU A 414 -23.22 -5.90 -12.44
C LEU A 414 -24.67 -6.12 -12.01
N LEU A 415 -24.94 -7.10 -11.14
CA LEU A 415 -26.26 -7.33 -10.57
C LEU A 415 -26.69 -6.14 -9.69
N GLY A 416 -25.75 -5.63 -8.89
CA GLY A 416 -25.92 -4.41 -8.09
C GLY A 416 -26.28 -3.20 -8.93
N GLU A 417 -25.60 -3.00 -10.07
CA GLU A 417 -25.91 -1.91 -10.99
C GLU A 417 -27.30 -2.02 -11.59
N MET A 418 -27.68 -3.22 -12.00
CA MET A 418 -29.03 -3.51 -12.49
C MET A 418 -30.08 -3.15 -11.44
N HIS A 419 -29.87 -3.54 -10.19
CA HIS A 419 -30.74 -3.23 -9.07
C HIS A 419 -30.82 -1.72 -8.80
N ARG A 420 -29.67 -1.03 -8.71
CA ARG A 420 -29.60 0.43 -8.50
C ARG A 420 -30.35 1.20 -9.58
N ARG A 421 -30.24 0.80 -10.85
CA ARG A 421 -30.99 1.43 -11.95
C ARG A 421 -32.49 1.21 -11.80
N GLN A 422 -32.93 -0.01 -11.48
CA GLN A 422 -34.34 -0.31 -11.23
C GLN A 422 -34.92 0.50 -10.05
N GLU A 423 -34.17 0.64 -8.96
CA GLU A 423 -34.59 1.43 -7.81
C GLU A 423 -34.71 2.92 -8.13
N LYS A 424 -33.73 3.50 -8.84
CA LYS A 424 -33.78 4.90 -9.32
C LYS A 424 -35.01 5.13 -10.20
N LEU A 425 -35.29 4.23 -11.13
CA LEU A 425 -36.48 4.29 -11.99
C LEU A 425 -37.78 4.24 -11.19
N ARG A 426 -37.88 3.28 -10.26
CA ARG A 426 -39.05 3.12 -9.38
C ARG A 426 -39.27 4.35 -8.51
N ALA A 427 -38.20 4.92 -7.94
CA ALA A 427 -38.27 6.11 -7.09
C ALA A 427 -38.70 7.36 -7.87
N ALA A 428 -38.27 7.48 -9.13
CA ALA A 428 -38.67 8.58 -10.01
C ALA A 428 -40.03 8.37 -10.72
N GLY A 429 -40.65 7.19 -10.58
CA GLY A 429 -41.88 6.85 -11.31
C GLY A 429 -41.69 6.71 -12.83
N LEU A 430 -40.47 6.41 -13.27
CA LEU A 430 -40.08 6.25 -14.68
C LEU A 430 -39.89 4.78 -15.05
N THR A 431 -39.97 4.45 -16.33
CA THR A 431 -39.91 3.05 -16.80
C THR A 431 -38.63 2.68 -17.51
N THR A 432 -37.93 3.66 -18.08
CA THR A 432 -36.68 3.43 -18.82
C THR A 432 -35.56 4.37 -18.38
N ALA A 433 -34.32 3.87 -18.44
CA ALA A 433 -33.11 4.67 -18.20
C ALA A 433 -32.99 5.86 -19.17
N ALA A 434 -33.53 5.71 -20.39
CA ALA A 434 -33.60 6.80 -21.37
C ALA A 434 -34.43 7.99 -20.84
N GLU A 435 -35.62 7.71 -20.30
CA GLU A 435 -36.48 8.72 -19.68
C GLU A 435 -35.79 9.34 -18.46
N TYR A 436 -35.18 8.51 -17.62
CA TYR A 436 -34.48 8.97 -16.43
C TYR A 436 -33.33 9.92 -16.77
N ASN A 437 -32.44 9.54 -17.70
CA ASN A 437 -31.29 10.38 -18.06
C ASN A 437 -31.69 11.65 -18.82
N ARG A 438 -32.89 11.71 -19.43
CA ARG A 438 -33.45 12.97 -19.97
C ARG A 438 -33.86 13.95 -18.87
N VAL A 439 -34.39 13.45 -17.75
CA VAL A 439 -34.79 14.27 -16.60
C VAL A 439 -33.59 14.60 -15.71
N TYR A 440 -32.67 13.65 -15.56
CA TYR A 440 -31.47 13.74 -14.74
C TYR A 440 -30.23 13.40 -15.58
N PRO A 441 -29.75 14.34 -16.43
CA PRO A 441 -28.59 14.11 -17.30
C PRO A 441 -27.35 13.62 -16.54
N GLY A 442 -26.65 12.65 -17.12
CA GLY A 442 -25.40 12.11 -16.59
C GLY A 442 -25.51 11.19 -15.37
N GLN A 443 -26.71 10.99 -14.79
CA GLN A 443 -26.90 10.17 -13.58
C GLN A 443 -27.16 8.69 -13.86
N MET A 444 -27.51 8.35 -15.11
CA MET A 444 -27.71 6.98 -15.58
C MET A 444 -27.27 6.86 -17.05
N PRO A 445 -25.97 7.06 -17.36
CA PRO A 445 -25.47 6.85 -18.71
C PRO A 445 -25.73 5.41 -19.17
N ALA A 446 -25.85 5.20 -20.49
CA ALA A 446 -25.89 3.87 -21.04
C ALA A 446 -24.62 3.10 -20.63
N LEU A 447 -24.74 1.82 -20.30
CA LEU A 447 -23.61 0.99 -19.92
C LEU A 447 -23.34 -0.02 -21.02
N PHE A 448 -22.22 0.08 -21.71
CA PHE A 448 -21.82 -0.87 -22.74
C PHE A 448 -20.78 -1.83 -22.20
N ILE A 449 -21.20 -3.08 -22.00
CA ILE A 449 -20.42 -4.16 -21.43
C ILE A 449 -19.81 -4.97 -22.58
N VAL A 450 -18.50 -4.92 -22.72
CA VAL A 450 -17.74 -5.64 -23.76
C VAL A 450 -16.93 -6.74 -23.08
N VAL A 451 -17.27 -8.00 -23.40
CA VAL A 451 -16.63 -9.17 -22.80
C VAL A 451 -15.86 -9.92 -23.85
N ASP A 452 -14.53 -9.89 -23.77
CA ASP A 452 -13.67 -10.72 -24.60
C ASP A 452 -13.46 -12.12 -24.00
N GLU A 453 -13.43 -13.12 -24.88
CA GLU A 453 -13.37 -14.55 -24.55
C GLU A 453 -14.46 -15.02 -23.56
N PHE A 454 -15.72 -14.58 -23.75
CA PHE A 454 -16.81 -14.92 -22.83
C PHE A 454 -17.06 -16.43 -22.68
N SER A 455 -16.76 -17.23 -23.71
CA SER A 455 -16.91 -18.70 -23.66
C SER A 455 -16.04 -19.33 -22.58
N GLU A 456 -14.84 -18.78 -22.36
CA GLU A 456 -13.89 -19.26 -21.35
C GLU A 456 -14.32 -18.85 -19.95
N LEU A 457 -14.88 -17.63 -19.83
CA LEU A 457 -15.53 -17.17 -18.61
C LEU A 457 -16.66 -18.12 -18.21
N LEU A 458 -17.54 -18.50 -19.14
CA LEU A 458 -18.63 -19.45 -18.87
C LEU A 458 -18.15 -20.89 -18.64
N HIS A 459 -16.96 -21.25 -19.13
CA HIS A 459 -16.34 -22.53 -18.81
C HIS A 459 -15.87 -22.56 -17.36
N ALA A 460 -15.18 -21.51 -16.91
CA ALA A 460 -14.70 -21.39 -15.55
C ALA A 460 -15.85 -21.17 -14.54
N ARG A 461 -16.86 -20.37 -14.90
CA ARG A 461 -18.00 -19.99 -14.05
C ARG A 461 -19.32 -20.07 -14.84
N PRO A 462 -19.96 -21.27 -14.90
CA PRO A 462 -21.20 -21.46 -15.64
C PRO A 462 -22.38 -20.60 -15.17
N GLU A 463 -22.45 -20.30 -13.87
CA GLU A 463 -23.51 -19.49 -13.24
C GLU A 463 -23.59 -18.07 -13.81
N PHE A 464 -22.49 -17.55 -14.37
CA PHE A 464 -22.45 -16.21 -14.97
C PHE A 464 -23.35 -16.09 -16.22
N ALA A 465 -23.73 -17.21 -16.83
CA ALA A 465 -24.72 -17.22 -17.91
C ALA A 465 -26.05 -16.60 -17.48
N GLU A 466 -26.43 -16.75 -16.20
CA GLU A 466 -27.64 -16.15 -15.65
C GLU A 466 -27.57 -14.62 -15.60
N VAL A 467 -26.39 -14.07 -15.33
CA VAL A 467 -26.13 -12.62 -15.33
C VAL A 467 -26.32 -12.07 -16.74
N PHE A 468 -25.70 -12.70 -17.74
CA PHE A 468 -25.88 -12.29 -19.14
C PHE A 468 -27.33 -12.43 -19.61
N ALA A 469 -28.04 -13.47 -19.18
CA ALA A 469 -29.46 -13.66 -19.52
C ALA A 469 -30.34 -12.60 -18.84
N ALA A 470 -30.05 -12.23 -17.59
CA ALA A 470 -30.72 -11.16 -16.89
C ALA A 470 -30.51 -9.80 -17.59
N ILE A 471 -29.28 -9.50 -18.01
CA ILE A 471 -28.98 -8.31 -18.84
C ILE A 471 -29.70 -8.40 -20.18
N GLY A 472 -29.74 -9.55 -20.85
CA GLY A 472 -30.48 -9.73 -22.11
C GLY A 472 -31.98 -9.45 -21.98
N ARG A 473 -32.57 -9.75 -20.81
CA ARG A 473 -34.00 -9.53 -20.52
C ARG A 473 -34.32 -8.11 -20.07
N LEU A 474 -33.48 -7.52 -19.20
CA LEU A 474 -33.75 -6.24 -18.53
C LEU A 474 -32.93 -5.07 -19.08
N GLY A 475 -31.82 -5.36 -19.76
CA GLY A 475 -30.84 -4.38 -20.22
C GLY A 475 -31.42 -3.35 -21.18
N ARG A 476 -32.41 -3.73 -21.99
CA ARG A 476 -33.16 -2.81 -22.86
C ARG A 476 -33.74 -1.62 -22.09
N SER A 477 -34.53 -1.87 -21.04
CA SER A 477 -35.13 -0.80 -20.22
C SER A 477 -34.08 -0.03 -19.40
N LEU A 478 -32.99 -0.70 -19.02
CA LEU A 478 -31.95 -0.12 -18.15
C LEU A 478 -30.80 0.53 -18.93
N ARG A 479 -30.85 0.53 -20.28
CA ARG A 479 -29.74 0.92 -21.17
C ARG A 479 -28.42 0.24 -20.81
N MET A 480 -28.47 -1.06 -20.52
CA MET A 480 -27.29 -1.91 -20.38
C MET A 480 -27.18 -2.75 -21.66
N HIS A 481 -26.10 -2.53 -22.41
CA HIS A 481 -25.82 -3.14 -23.71
C HIS A 481 -24.71 -4.15 -23.57
N LEU A 482 -24.75 -5.24 -24.34
CA LEU A 482 -23.80 -6.35 -24.20
C LEU A 482 -23.18 -6.71 -25.54
N LEU A 483 -21.85 -6.72 -25.61
CA LEU A 483 -21.10 -7.28 -26.73
C LEU A 483 -20.24 -8.43 -26.23
N LEU A 484 -20.68 -9.65 -26.53
CA LEU A 484 -19.94 -10.88 -26.20
C LEU A 484 -19.00 -11.23 -27.34
N ALA A 485 -17.73 -11.48 -27.05
CA ALA A 485 -16.74 -11.84 -28.04
C ALA A 485 -16.03 -13.16 -27.70
N THR A 486 -15.76 -13.99 -28.72
CA THR A 486 -15.05 -15.27 -28.52
C THR A 486 -14.24 -15.64 -29.76
N GLN A 487 -13.14 -16.37 -29.56
CA GLN A 487 -12.40 -16.99 -30.67
C GLN A 487 -13.16 -18.16 -31.31
N ARG A 488 -13.93 -18.89 -30.51
CA ARG A 488 -14.66 -20.10 -30.95
C ARG A 488 -16.06 -20.12 -30.40
N LEU A 489 -16.97 -20.60 -31.24
CA LEU A 489 -18.38 -20.76 -30.90
C LEU A 489 -18.67 -22.26 -30.68
N GLU A 490 -18.91 -22.63 -29.43
CA GLU A 490 -19.33 -23.99 -29.07
C GLU A 490 -20.87 -24.08 -29.01
N GLU A 491 -21.45 -25.08 -29.66
CA GLU A 491 -22.90 -25.32 -29.62
C GLU A 491 -23.36 -25.59 -28.18
N GLY A 492 -24.44 -24.92 -27.76
CA GLY A 492 -25.05 -25.10 -26.44
C GLY A 492 -24.58 -24.13 -25.35
N ARG A 493 -23.47 -23.41 -25.54
CA ARG A 493 -22.97 -22.39 -24.58
C ARG A 493 -23.84 -21.13 -24.51
N LEU A 494 -24.56 -20.84 -25.59
CA LEU A 494 -25.44 -19.68 -25.71
C LEU A 494 -26.91 -19.99 -25.37
N ARG A 495 -27.21 -21.16 -24.79
CA ARG A 495 -28.59 -21.54 -24.46
C ARG A 495 -29.23 -20.48 -23.55
N GLY A 496 -30.35 -19.93 -23.99
CA GLY A 496 -31.07 -18.84 -23.30
C GLY A 496 -30.56 -17.42 -23.64
N LEU A 497 -29.35 -17.27 -24.18
CA LEU A 497 -28.79 -15.98 -24.61
C LEU A 497 -29.09 -15.66 -26.08
N GLU A 498 -29.18 -16.68 -26.94
CA GLU A 498 -29.34 -16.51 -28.39
C GLU A 498 -30.53 -15.61 -28.78
N SER A 499 -31.64 -15.69 -28.04
CA SER A 499 -32.84 -14.90 -28.30
C SER A 499 -32.68 -13.41 -27.97
N HIS A 500 -31.67 -13.05 -27.18
CA HIS A 500 -31.38 -11.67 -26.78
C HIS A 500 -30.30 -11.02 -27.65
N LEU A 501 -29.47 -11.80 -28.34
CA LEU A 501 -28.38 -11.33 -29.20
C LEU A 501 -28.93 -10.93 -30.58
N SER A 502 -29.15 -9.63 -30.75
CA SER A 502 -29.84 -9.03 -31.89
C SER A 502 -28.96 -8.91 -33.13
N TYR A 503 -27.71 -8.51 -32.96
CA TYR A 503 -26.73 -8.39 -34.05
C TYR A 503 -25.55 -9.34 -33.87
N ARG A 504 -24.94 -9.75 -34.98
CA ARG A 504 -23.79 -10.65 -35.00
C ARG A 504 -22.70 -10.09 -35.90
N ILE A 505 -21.47 -10.09 -35.39
CA ILE A 505 -20.28 -9.67 -36.11
C ILE A 505 -19.41 -10.90 -36.33
N ALA A 506 -19.30 -11.32 -37.57
CA ALA A 506 -18.54 -12.49 -37.97
C ALA A 506 -17.25 -12.06 -38.66
N LEU A 507 -16.11 -12.20 -37.98
CA LEU A 507 -14.82 -12.21 -38.67
C LEU A 507 -14.56 -13.62 -39.21
N ARG A 508 -13.38 -13.84 -39.79
CA ARG A 508 -13.00 -15.15 -40.31
C ARG A 508 -13.10 -16.23 -39.22
N THR A 509 -13.98 -17.22 -39.41
CA THR A 509 -14.21 -18.34 -38.46
C THR A 509 -13.28 -19.53 -38.77
N PHE A 510 -13.12 -20.49 -37.83
CA PHE A 510 -12.30 -21.67 -38.05
C PHE A 510 -12.96 -22.69 -38.99
N SER A 511 -14.30 -22.72 -39.01
CA SER A 511 -15.07 -23.68 -39.80
C SER A 511 -16.33 -23.09 -40.42
N ALA A 512 -16.81 -23.75 -41.47
CA ALA A 512 -18.09 -23.45 -42.10
C ALA A 512 -19.29 -23.72 -41.17
N SER A 513 -19.18 -24.67 -40.24
CA SER A 513 -20.22 -24.93 -39.22
C SER A 513 -20.34 -23.79 -38.22
N GLU A 514 -19.22 -23.24 -37.73
CA GLU A 514 -19.23 -22.05 -36.86
C GLU A 514 -19.87 -20.84 -37.57
N SER A 515 -19.51 -20.61 -38.83
CA SER A 515 -20.12 -19.55 -39.65
C SER A 515 -21.63 -19.74 -39.76
N ARG A 516 -22.11 -20.98 -39.99
CA ARG A 516 -23.55 -21.27 -40.06
C ARG A 516 -24.25 -21.07 -38.72
N ALA A 517 -23.65 -21.52 -37.63
CA ALA A 517 -24.20 -21.34 -36.29
C ALA A 517 -24.30 -19.84 -35.91
N LEU A 518 -23.35 -19.04 -36.37
CA LEU A 518 -23.33 -17.60 -36.14
C LEU A 518 -24.31 -16.86 -37.07
N ILE A 519 -24.06 -16.84 -38.38
CA ILE A 519 -24.80 -15.99 -39.35
C ILE A 519 -25.72 -16.76 -40.29
N GLY A 520 -25.93 -18.06 -40.08
CA GLY A 520 -26.79 -18.91 -40.92
C GLY A 520 -26.21 -19.32 -42.28
N THR A 521 -25.05 -18.78 -42.69
CA THR A 521 -24.36 -19.12 -43.96
C THR A 521 -22.88 -19.43 -43.73
N THR A 522 -22.17 -19.91 -44.76
CA THR A 522 -20.73 -20.24 -44.70
C THR A 522 -19.82 -19.04 -44.99
N GLU A 523 -20.39 -17.88 -45.28
CA GLU A 523 -19.67 -16.73 -45.82
C GLU A 523 -18.56 -16.19 -44.91
N ALA A 524 -18.68 -16.31 -43.59
CA ALA A 524 -17.65 -15.85 -42.67
C ALA A 524 -16.39 -16.74 -42.72
N TYR A 525 -16.54 -18.04 -43.01
CA TYR A 525 -15.41 -18.95 -43.21
C TYR A 525 -14.63 -18.61 -44.50
N GLU A 526 -15.35 -18.12 -45.51
CA GLU A 526 -14.82 -17.74 -46.82
C GLU A 526 -14.22 -16.32 -46.85
N LEU A 527 -14.23 -15.59 -45.72
CA LEU A 527 -13.61 -14.28 -45.62
C LEU A 527 -12.09 -14.36 -45.92
N PRO A 528 -11.53 -13.31 -46.55
CA PRO A 528 -10.10 -13.21 -46.78
C PRO A 528 -9.27 -13.40 -45.50
N ALA A 529 -8.02 -13.86 -45.67
CA ALA A 529 -7.09 -14.01 -44.57
C ALA A 529 -6.61 -12.68 -43.97
N THR A 530 -6.95 -11.55 -44.59
CA THR A 530 -6.59 -10.22 -44.10
C THR A 530 -7.35 -9.91 -42.80
N PRO A 531 -6.66 -9.57 -41.70
CA PRO A 531 -7.30 -9.18 -40.47
C PRO A 531 -8.26 -8.00 -40.69
N GLY A 532 -9.40 -8.00 -40.00
CA GLY A 532 -10.41 -6.95 -40.09
C GLY A 532 -11.50 -7.19 -41.15
N ALA A 533 -11.36 -8.18 -42.03
CA ALA A 533 -12.48 -8.62 -42.87
C ALA A 533 -13.60 -9.21 -42.00
N ALA A 534 -14.81 -8.64 -42.09
CA ALA A 534 -15.93 -8.98 -41.22
C ALA A 534 -17.29 -8.89 -41.94
N ILE A 535 -18.30 -9.54 -41.36
CA ILE A 535 -19.70 -9.45 -41.77
C ILE A 535 -20.54 -9.03 -40.56
N LEU A 536 -21.24 -7.90 -40.69
CA LEU A 536 -22.28 -7.51 -39.74
C LEU A 536 -23.62 -8.10 -40.21
N SER A 537 -24.27 -8.88 -39.36
CA SER A 537 -25.55 -9.54 -39.60
C SER A 537 -26.58 -9.09 -38.57
N ALA A 538 -27.56 -8.29 -38.99
CA ALA A 538 -28.66 -7.79 -38.16
C ALA A 538 -29.95 -7.73 -38.98
N GLY A 539 -30.42 -8.91 -39.41
CA GLY A 539 -31.40 -9.03 -40.49
C GLY A 539 -30.68 -9.10 -41.84
N ASP A 540 -30.19 -7.95 -42.32
CA ASP A 540 -29.34 -7.87 -43.50
C ASP A 540 -27.87 -8.15 -43.18
N LYS A 541 -27.12 -8.60 -44.19
CA LYS A 541 -25.69 -8.92 -44.09
C LYS A 541 -24.85 -7.90 -44.85
N VAL A 542 -23.96 -7.22 -44.14
CA VAL A 542 -23.02 -6.25 -44.71
C VAL A 542 -21.60 -6.75 -44.49
N ARG A 543 -20.92 -7.11 -45.58
CA ARG A 543 -19.47 -7.37 -45.54
C ARG A 543 -18.74 -6.05 -45.42
N PHE A 544 -17.74 -5.95 -44.57
CA PHE A 544 -16.96 -4.73 -44.37
C PHE A 544 -15.55 -5.04 -43.91
N HIS A 545 -14.69 -4.03 -43.94
CA HIS A 545 -13.39 -4.07 -43.32
C HIS A 545 -13.40 -3.21 -42.05
N SER A 546 -13.05 -3.78 -40.90
CA SER A 546 -12.97 -3.05 -39.64
C SER A 546 -11.90 -1.97 -39.73
N ALA A 547 -12.08 -0.91 -38.96
CA ALA A 547 -11.01 0.06 -38.80
C ALA A 547 -9.83 -0.51 -38.00
N TYR A 548 -8.72 0.22 -38.07
CA TYR A 548 -7.48 -0.06 -37.37
C TYR A 548 -7.11 1.19 -36.56
N VAL A 549 -7.06 1.06 -35.23
CA VAL A 549 -6.81 2.18 -34.30
C VAL A 549 -5.47 2.06 -33.58
N SER A 550 -4.85 0.88 -33.65
CA SER A 550 -3.52 0.60 -33.09
C SER A 550 -2.39 0.94 -34.07
N GLY A 551 -2.71 1.44 -35.27
CA GLY A 551 -1.75 1.88 -36.27
C GLY A 551 -1.20 3.27 -35.95
N PRO A 552 0.02 3.59 -36.43
CA PRO A 552 0.53 4.95 -36.39
C PRO A 552 -0.45 5.90 -37.09
N GLU A 553 -0.94 6.92 -36.38
CA GLU A 553 -1.66 8.01 -37.02
C GLU A 553 -0.60 9.00 -37.49
N LEU A 554 -0.43 9.13 -38.80
CA LEU A 554 0.40 10.18 -39.36
C LEU A 554 -0.30 11.52 -39.10
N PRO A 555 0.39 12.56 -38.58
CA PRO A 555 -0.18 13.89 -38.48
C PRO A 555 -0.71 14.30 -39.86
N ARG A 556 -2.01 14.57 -39.98
CA ARG A 556 -2.60 14.88 -41.29
C ARG A 556 -2.11 16.20 -41.90
N ASP A 557 -1.44 17.05 -41.11
CA ASP A 557 -0.78 18.27 -41.60
C ASP A 557 0.56 18.00 -42.32
N GLN A 558 0.66 16.90 -43.08
CA GLN A 558 1.78 16.62 -44.00
C GLN A 558 1.93 17.64 -45.15
N ARG A 559 1.08 18.66 -45.23
CA ARG A 559 1.10 19.67 -46.30
C ARG A 559 1.73 21.01 -45.89
N LEU A 560 1.96 21.26 -44.59
CA LEU A 560 2.03 22.65 -44.12
C LEU A 560 3.36 23.08 -43.52
N VAL A 561 4.25 22.15 -43.17
CA VAL A 561 5.68 22.43 -42.96
C VAL A 561 6.48 21.25 -43.48
N ARG A 562 7.12 21.41 -44.63
CA ARG A 562 8.32 20.60 -44.90
C ARG A 562 9.48 21.30 -44.22
N VAL A 563 10.00 20.74 -43.13
CA VAL A 563 11.39 20.97 -42.76
C VAL A 563 12.21 20.34 -43.89
N LEU A 564 13.12 21.11 -44.49
CA LEU A 564 13.95 20.62 -45.60
C LEU A 564 14.77 19.41 -45.11
N GLY A 565 14.48 18.21 -45.61
CA GLY A 565 15.36 17.03 -45.48
C GLY A 565 14.90 15.85 -44.61
N SER A 566 13.79 15.92 -43.85
CA SER A 566 13.33 14.82 -42.98
C SER A 566 12.02 14.14 -43.45
N THR A 567 11.92 12.82 -43.27
CA THR A 567 10.67 12.07 -43.44
C THR A 567 9.88 12.07 -42.13
N VAL A 568 8.62 12.52 -42.15
CA VAL A 568 7.76 12.57 -40.95
C VAL A 568 7.48 11.14 -40.44
N GLU A 569 7.99 10.82 -39.26
CA GLU A 569 7.64 9.59 -38.54
C GLU A 569 6.38 9.81 -37.70
N ALA A 570 5.50 8.82 -37.65
CA ALA A 570 4.33 8.88 -36.78
C ALA A 570 4.73 8.62 -35.33
N GLU A 571 4.52 9.60 -34.45
CA GLU A 571 4.89 9.50 -33.04
C GLU A 571 3.88 8.74 -32.17
N THR A 572 2.63 8.56 -32.65
CA THR A 572 1.54 8.00 -31.84
C THR A 572 0.48 7.25 -32.66
N THR A 573 -0.45 6.56 -32.00
CA THR A 573 -1.55 5.81 -32.64
C THR A 573 -2.88 6.54 -32.53
N THR A 574 -3.83 6.25 -33.41
CA THR A 574 -5.20 6.83 -33.36
C THR A 574 -5.86 6.60 -31.99
N MET A 575 -5.69 5.39 -31.43
CA MET A 575 -6.17 5.04 -30.09
C MET A 575 -5.58 5.95 -29.03
N GLN A 576 -4.26 6.10 -29.03
CA GLN A 576 -3.54 6.89 -28.04
C GLN A 576 -3.94 8.36 -28.10
N MET A 577 -4.11 8.92 -29.30
CA MET A 577 -4.61 10.28 -29.50
C MET A 577 -6.00 10.50 -28.90
N VAL A 578 -6.93 9.55 -29.08
CA VAL A 578 -8.28 9.65 -28.51
C VAL A 578 -8.23 9.55 -27.00
N ILE A 579 -7.43 8.62 -26.45
CA ILE A 579 -7.25 8.47 -25.01
C ILE A 579 -6.67 9.74 -24.39
N ASP A 580 -5.55 10.26 -24.93
CA ASP A 580 -4.89 11.44 -24.38
C ASP A 580 -5.77 12.70 -24.49
N ARG A 581 -6.59 12.79 -25.54
CA ARG A 581 -7.55 13.90 -25.69
C ARG A 581 -8.68 13.85 -24.67
N LEU A 582 -9.15 12.65 -24.32
CA LEU A 582 -10.34 12.47 -23.48
C LEU A 582 -10.02 12.17 -22.02
N GLU A 583 -8.76 11.89 -21.69
CA GLU A 583 -8.33 11.42 -20.37
C GLU A 583 -8.98 12.19 -19.21
N GLY A 584 -9.51 11.44 -18.25
CA GLY A 584 -10.14 12.01 -17.07
C GLY A 584 -10.79 10.96 -16.18
N PRO A 585 -11.21 11.36 -14.96
CA PRO A 585 -11.83 10.44 -14.02
C PRO A 585 -13.23 10.03 -14.46
N ASN A 586 -13.59 8.76 -14.25
CA ASN A 586 -14.95 8.29 -14.43
C ASN A 586 -15.85 8.82 -13.30
N LYS A 587 -16.98 9.46 -13.65
CA LYS A 587 -17.92 10.04 -12.68
C LYS A 587 -19.00 9.07 -12.19
N ASN A 588 -19.18 7.93 -12.85
CA ASN A 588 -20.23 6.93 -12.58
C ASN A 588 -19.65 5.50 -12.54
N PRO A 589 -18.73 5.19 -11.61
CA PRO A 589 -18.11 3.87 -11.52
C PRO A 589 -19.10 2.82 -11.03
N VAL A 590 -19.32 1.78 -11.84
CA VAL A 590 -19.99 0.53 -11.53
C VAL A 590 -19.07 -0.44 -10.78
N TRP A 591 -17.77 -0.37 -11.07
CA TRP A 591 -16.72 -1.19 -10.46
C TRP A 591 -15.75 -0.29 -9.71
N LEU A 592 -15.60 -0.53 -8.41
CA LEU A 592 -14.52 0.08 -7.64
C LEU A 592 -13.25 -0.78 -7.78
N PRO A 593 -12.05 -0.20 -7.63
CA PRO A 593 -10.83 -0.99 -7.51
C PRO A 593 -10.94 -2.04 -6.40
N PRO A 594 -10.39 -3.25 -6.56
CA PRO A 594 -10.33 -4.23 -5.48
C PRO A 594 -9.68 -3.63 -4.22
N LEU A 595 -10.05 -4.15 -3.05
CA LEU A 595 -9.45 -3.68 -1.80
C LEU A 595 -7.91 -3.77 -1.91
N PRO A 596 -7.17 -2.75 -1.43
CA PRO A 596 -5.71 -2.78 -1.52
C PRO A 596 -5.13 -3.93 -0.69
N GLU A 597 -3.98 -4.44 -1.10
CA GLU A 597 -3.27 -5.49 -0.36
C GLU A 597 -2.68 -4.98 0.97
N ASP A 598 -2.21 -3.74 0.98
CA ASP A 598 -1.77 -3.02 2.18
C ASP A 598 -2.63 -1.76 2.33
N LEU A 599 -3.22 -1.59 3.52
CA LEU A 599 -4.05 -0.44 3.85
C LEU A 599 -3.39 0.33 4.99
N PRO A 600 -2.67 1.42 4.73
CA PRO A 600 -2.04 2.22 5.78
C PRO A 600 -3.08 2.76 6.76
N ALA A 601 -2.78 2.70 8.05
CA ALA A 601 -3.61 3.28 9.11
C ALA A 601 -3.94 4.76 8.84
N SER A 602 -3.00 5.53 8.29
CA SER A 602 -3.19 6.94 7.95
C SER A 602 -4.31 7.22 6.93
N GLU A 603 -4.70 6.25 6.11
CA GLU A 603 -5.73 6.45 5.07
C GLU A 603 -7.15 6.22 5.58
N VAL A 604 -7.31 5.48 6.68
CA VAL A 604 -8.63 5.01 7.14
C VAL A 604 -8.93 5.30 8.61
N MET A 605 -7.90 5.47 9.45
CA MET A 605 -8.09 5.57 10.89
C MET A 605 -8.55 6.97 11.28
N GLU A 606 -9.79 7.04 11.76
CA GLU A 606 -10.42 8.26 12.25
C GLU A 606 -11.14 7.99 13.58
N PRO A 607 -11.18 8.97 14.50
CA PRO A 607 -11.91 8.84 15.75
C PRO A 607 -13.42 8.67 15.51
N ARG A 608 -14.05 7.77 16.27
CA ARG A 608 -15.48 7.48 16.26
C ARG A 608 -16.12 7.84 17.59
N ALA A 609 -17.32 7.30 17.85
CA ALA A 609 -17.93 7.37 19.16
C ALA A 609 -17.16 6.49 20.17
N PRO A 610 -17.10 6.88 21.46
CA PRO A 610 -16.51 6.04 22.50
C PRO A 610 -17.08 4.62 22.48
N GLY A 611 -16.20 3.62 22.56
CA GLY A 611 -16.54 2.20 22.44
C GLY A 611 -16.69 1.67 21.01
N VAL A 612 -16.43 2.48 19.99
CA VAL A 612 -16.41 2.08 18.57
C VAL A 612 -15.03 2.35 18.00
N ALA A 613 -14.38 1.33 17.44
CA ALA A 613 -13.05 1.44 16.87
C ALA A 613 -13.08 1.21 15.36
N ARG A 614 -12.56 2.16 14.58
CA ARG A 614 -12.31 1.95 13.14
C ARG A 614 -11.07 1.09 12.97
N ILE A 615 -11.14 0.06 12.12
CA ILE A 615 -10.04 -0.90 11.97
C ILE A 615 -9.65 -1.25 10.52
N GLY A 616 -10.38 -0.76 9.51
CA GLY A 616 -10.11 -1.12 8.12
C GLY A 616 -11.19 -0.67 7.14
N LEU A 617 -11.23 -1.31 5.97
CA LEU A 617 -12.18 -1.04 4.89
C LEU A 617 -12.89 -2.31 4.44
N GLU A 618 -14.22 -2.29 4.42
CA GLU A 618 -15.13 -3.37 3.99
C GLU A 618 -15.60 -3.12 2.55
N ASP A 619 -15.61 -4.17 1.73
CA ASP A 619 -16.01 -4.11 0.32
C ASP A 619 -17.44 -4.64 0.11
N LEU A 620 -18.26 -3.80 -0.51
CA LEU A 620 -19.68 -4.02 -0.77
C LEU A 620 -19.95 -3.88 -2.29
N PRO A 621 -19.54 -4.88 -3.10
CA PRO A 621 -19.59 -4.77 -4.56
C PRO A 621 -21.01 -4.68 -5.11
N PHE A 622 -21.98 -5.38 -4.50
CA PHE A 622 -23.39 -5.27 -4.89
C PHE A 622 -23.95 -3.87 -4.66
N GLU A 623 -23.57 -3.24 -3.55
CA GLU A 623 -23.94 -1.85 -3.24
C GLU A 623 -23.12 -0.85 -4.06
N GLY A 624 -21.97 -1.25 -4.59
CA GLY A 624 -21.04 -0.39 -5.34
C GLY A 624 -20.26 0.55 -4.42
N LEU A 625 -19.96 0.10 -3.20
CA LEU A 625 -19.34 0.93 -2.15
C LEU A 625 -18.19 0.19 -1.47
N GLN A 626 -17.23 0.95 -0.96
CA GLN A 626 -16.27 0.49 0.04
C GLN A 626 -16.44 1.37 1.27
N VAL A 627 -16.74 0.76 2.40
CA VAL A 627 -17.11 1.46 3.62
C VAL A 627 -16.12 1.19 4.74
N PRO A 628 -15.82 2.16 5.62
CA PRO A 628 -14.96 1.90 6.75
C PRO A 628 -15.53 0.80 7.66
N MET A 629 -14.67 -0.12 8.09
CA MET A 629 -15.00 -1.19 9.02
C MET A 629 -14.85 -0.71 10.46
N ASP A 630 -15.99 -0.59 11.14
CA ASP A 630 -16.08 -0.22 12.55
C ASP A 630 -16.38 -1.46 13.42
N VAL A 631 -15.64 -1.61 14.50
CA VAL A 631 -15.88 -2.60 15.57
C VAL A 631 -16.59 -1.90 16.73
N ASP A 632 -17.88 -2.20 16.91
CA ASP A 632 -18.69 -1.71 18.01
C ASP A 632 -18.60 -2.65 19.21
N LEU A 633 -17.87 -2.22 20.24
CA LEU A 633 -17.64 -2.97 21.48
C LEU A 633 -18.72 -2.69 22.54
N ARG A 634 -19.53 -1.63 22.37
CA ARG A 634 -20.49 -1.17 23.40
C ARG A 634 -21.52 -2.21 23.82
N ARG A 635 -21.78 -3.21 22.98
CA ARG A 635 -22.82 -4.23 23.19
C ARG A 635 -22.32 -5.66 23.03
N LYS A 636 -21.06 -5.87 22.64
CA LYS A 636 -20.57 -7.18 22.20
C LYS A 636 -19.10 -7.36 22.55
N HIS A 637 -18.75 -8.58 22.90
CA HIS A 637 -17.36 -9.04 22.87
C HIS A 637 -17.03 -9.62 21.50
N TRP A 638 -15.77 -9.51 21.09
CA TRP A 638 -15.35 -9.86 19.74
C TRP A 638 -14.33 -10.98 19.70
N ALA A 639 -14.41 -11.81 18.66
CA ALA A 639 -13.43 -12.82 18.33
C ALA A 639 -12.82 -12.54 16.95
N ILE A 640 -11.50 -12.59 16.86
CA ILE A 640 -10.74 -12.50 15.61
C ILE A 640 -10.06 -13.84 15.38
N VAL A 641 -10.55 -14.61 14.42
CA VAL A 641 -10.11 -16.00 14.20
C VAL A 641 -9.38 -16.12 12.87
N GLY A 642 -8.24 -16.81 12.84
CA GLY A 642 -7.48 -16.98 11.60
C GLY A 642 -6.25 -17.86 11.77
N GLN A 643 -5.81 -18.49 10.67
CA GLN A 643 -4.59 -19.30 10.63
C GLN A 643 -3.32 -18.48 10.93
N PRO A 644 -2.17 -19.10 11.21
CA PRO A 644 -0.91 -18.36 11.42
C PRO A 644 -0.57 -17.44 10.24
N ARG A 645 0.00 -16.26 10.51
CA ARG A 645 0.44 -15.25 9.52
C ARG A 645 -0.65 -14.58 8.67
N THR A 646 -1.92 -14.73 9.00
CA THR A 646 -3.03 -14.12 8.25
C THR A 646 -3.34 -12.67 8.63
N GLY A 647 -2.64 -12.09 9.62
CA GLY A 647 -2.84 -10.70 10.04
C GLY A 647 -3.62 -10.49 11.34
N LYS A 648 -3.74 -11.49 12.23
CA LYS A 648 -4.39 -11.34 13.55
C LYS A 648 -3.80 -10.17 14.36
N THR A 649 -2.48 -10.12 14.46
CA THR A 649 -1.78 -9.03 15.15
C THR A 649 -2.06 -7.69 14.49
N THR A 650 -2.10 -7.60 13.16
CA THR A 650 -2.47 -6.39 12.41
C THR A 650 -3.89 -5.91 12.74
N ALA A 651 -4.87 -6.83 12.79
CA ALA A 651 -6.25 -6.52 13.17
C ALA A 651 -6.36 -6.04 14.63
N VAL A 652 -5.59 -6.64 15.55
CA VAL A 652 -5.54 -6.20 16.96
C VAL A 652 -4.89 -4.83 17.11
N ARG A 653 -3.79 -4.57 16.38
CA ARG A 653 -3.11 -3.27 16.42
C ARG A 653 -4.01 -2.16 15.92
N SER A 654 -4.66 -2.35 14.77
CA SER A 654 -5.66 -1.39 14.26
C SER A 654 -6.81 -1.19 15.24
N LEU A 655 -7.31 -2.26 15.87
CA LEU A 655 -8.32 -2.15 16.93
C LEU A 655 -7.86 -1.27 18.11
N VAL A 656 -6.65 -1.50 18.64
CA VAL A 656 -6.12 -0.71 19.77
C VAL A 656 -5.97 0.76 19.38
N LEU A 657 -5.42 1.05 18.20
CA LEU A 657 -5.27 2.43 17.73
C LEU A 657 -6.63 3.11 17.53
N GLY A 658 -7.59 2.41 16.91
CA GLY A 658 -8.94 2.92 16.70
C GLY A 658 -9.69 3.14 18.02
N TRP A 659 -9.48 2.27 19.00
CA TRP A 659 -10.01 2.40 20.35
C TRP A 659 -9.46 3.63 21.06
N VAL A 660 -8.13 3.78 21.08
CA VAL A 660 -7.43 4.90 21.73
C VAL A 660 -7.83 6.24 21.11
N LEU A 661 -7.95 6.31 19.79
CA LEU A 661 -8.42 7.52 19.10
C LEU A 661 -9.86 7.88 19.45
N SER A 662 -10.74 6.88 19.60
CA SER A 662 -12.19 7.07 19.73
C SER A 662 -12.69 7.11 21.18
N SER A 663 -11.93 6.57 22.13
CA SER A 663 -12.32 6.40 23.53
C SER A 663 -11.30 7.03 24.50
N PRO A 664 -11.22 8.37 24.56
CA PRO A 664 -10.31 9.07 25.46
C PRO A 664 -10.44 8.59 26.92
N GLY A 665 -9.30 8.30 27.55
CA GLY A 665 -9.20 7.90 28.95
C GLY A 665 -9.65 6.47 29.28
N TRP A 666 -10.09 5.67 28.30
CA TRP A 666 -10.54 4.29 28.55
C TRP A 666 -9.36 3.31 28.41
N PRO A 667 -8.92 2.65 29.50
CA PRO A 667 -7.69 1.87 29.49
C PRO A 667 -7.79 0.58 28.68
N VAL A 668 -6.65 0.15 28.16
CA VAL A 668 -6.45 -1.07 27.37
C VAL A 668 -5.47 -1.99 28.08
N TYR A 669 -5.85 -3.26 28.21
CA TYR A 669 -5.09 -4.32 28.84
C TYR A 669 -4.86 -5.44 27.84
N ILE A 670 -3.62 -5.85 27.61
CA ILE A 670 -3.27 -6.77 26.53
C ILE A 670 -2.52 -7.97 27.11
N PHE A 671 -3.02 -9.18 26.85
CA PHE A 671 -2.26 -10.42 26.97
C PHE A 671 -1.65 -10.76 25.60
N ASP A 672 -0.32 -10.71 25.51
CA ASP A 672 0.45 -10.94 24.29
C ASP A 672 1.64 -11.87 24.58
N PRO A 673 1.44 -13.20 24.52
CA PRO A 673 2.51 -14.17 24.70
C PRO A 673 3.52 -14.16 23.53
N GLY A 674 3.12 -13.69 22.35
CA GLY A 674 3.96 -13.65 21.14
C GLY A 674 4.89 -12.43 21.06
N GLY A 675 4.58 -11.36 21.81
CA GLY A 675 5.37 -10.12 21.86
C GLY A 675 5.13 -9.16 20.70
N GLY A 676 4.17 -9.41 19.82
CA GLY A 676 3.88 -8.60 18.62
C GLY A 676 3.15 -7.27 18.89
N LEU A 677 2.70 -7.05 20.13
CA LEU A 677 1.92 -5.88 20.56
C LEU A 677 2.65 -5.02 21.61
N ARG A 678 3.90 -5.36 21.96
CA ARG A 678 4.68 -4.69 23.03
C ARG A 678 4.90 -3.20 22.78
N ASP A 679 5.06 -2.79 21.53
CA ASP A 679 5.27 -1.39 21.15
C ASP A 679 4.02 -0.52 21.36
N LEU A 680 2.84 -1.11 21.57
CA LEU A 680 1.62 -0.39 21.93
C LEU A 680 1.66 0.12 23.38
N ALA A 681 2.53 -0.41 24.23
CA ALA A 681 2.69 0.01 25.62
C ALA A 681 3.11 1.49 25.78
N ARG A 682 3.57 2.14 24.71
CA ARG A 682 3.88 3.59 24.71
C ARG A 682 2.65 4.49 24.68
N LEU A 683 1.46 3.94 24.38
CA LEU A 683 0.21 4.69 24.36
C LEU A 683 -0.26 4.92 25.80
N PRO A 684 -0.62 6.16 26.21
CA PRO A 684 -0.97 6.47 27.60
C PRO A 684 -2.11 5.61 28.17
N GLN A 685 -3.04 5.18 27.31
CA GLN A 685 -4.19 4.37 27.70
C GLN A 685 -3.88 2.88 27.77
N VAL A 686 -2.77 2.40 27.22
CA VAL A 686 -2.38 0.99 27.29
C VAL A 686 -1.74 0.72 28.64
N ALA A 687 -2.57 0.28 29.60
CA ALA A 687 -2.20 0.10 30.99
C ALA A 687 -1.18 -1.03 31.21
N ALA A 688 -1.25 -2.09 30.40
CA ALA A 688 -0.26 -3.16 30.41
C ALA A 688 -0.29 -4.01 29.14
N VAL A 689 0.89 -4.50 28.74
CA VAL A 689 1.07 -5.60 27.79
C VAL A 689 1.82 -6.72 28.53
N VAL A 690 1.14 -7.83 28.82
CA VAL A 690 1.67 -8.92 29.64
C VAL A 690 1.88 -10.19 28.83
N GLY A 691 2.96 -10.92 29.13
CA GLY A 691 3.18 -12.28 28.66
C GLY A 691 2.53 -13.34 29.56
N PRO A 692 2.86 -14.64 29.37
CA PRO A 692 2.31 -15.76 30.15
C PRO A 692 2.39 -15.57 31.66
N ASP A 693 3.53 -15.10 32.18
CA ASP A 693 3.77 -14.94 33.62
C ASP A 693 2.92 -13.83 34.27
N GLY A 694 2.36 -12.91 33.48
CA GLY A 694 1.56 -11.78 33.97
C GLY A 694 0.05 -12.00 33.87
N LEU A 695 -0.41 -13.12 33.30
CA LEU A 695 -1.83 -13.38 33.02
C LEU A 695 -2.69 -13.38 34.29
N ALA A 696 -2.26 -14.10 35.34
CA ALA A 696 -3.00 -14.17 36.60
C ALA A 696 -3.21 -12.77 37.20
N ARG A 697 -2.16 -11.93 37.18
CA ARG A 697 -2.21 -10.55 37.67
C ARG A 697 -3.12 -9.66 36.81
N LEU A 698 -3.11 -9.85 35.49
CA LEU A 698 -4.00 -9.16 34.57
C LEU A 698 -5.46 -9.43 34.92
N PHE A 699 -5.82 -10.69 35.16
CA PHE A 699 -7.19 -11.07 35.52
C PHE A 699 -7.57 -10.58 36.90
N ASP A 700 -6.65 -10.60 37.88
CA ASP A 700 -6.88 -9.98 39.19
C ASP A 700 -7.23 -8.49 39.02
N GLU A 701 -6.50 -7.75 38.20
CA GLU A 701 -6.81 -6.36 37.91
C GLU A 701 -8.19 -6.21 37.25
N MET A 702 -8.53 -7.09 36.30
CA MET A 702 -9.82 -7.04 35.60
C MET A 702 -11.01 -7.35 36.50
N GLU A 703 -10.84 -8.22 37.50
CA GLU A 703 -11.87 -8.56 38.47
C GLU A 703 -12.12 -7.42 39.48
N GLN A 704 -11.08 -6.65 39.82
CA GLN A 704 -11.12 -5.60 40.85
C GLN A 704 -11.42 -4.20 40.31
N THR A 705 -11.09 -3.91 39.06
CA THR A 705 -11.33 -2.60 38.45
C THR A 705 -12.77 -2.47 37.96
N GLU A 706 -13.33 -1.26 37.96
CA GLU A 706 -14.63 -0.94 37.37
C GLU A 706 -14.50 0.21 36.36
N GLY A 707 -15.51 0.37 35.51
CA GLY A 707 -15.50 1.38 34.45
C GLY A 707 -15.07 0.85 33.08
N GLN A 708 -15.18 1.74 32.09
CA GLN A 708 -15.02 1.40 30.67
C GLN A 708 -13.57 1.06 30.33
N ARG A 709 -13.31 -0.18 29.90
CA ARG A 709 -11.97 -0.68 29.60
C ARG A 709 -11.98 -1.82 28.60
N LEU A 710 -10.88 -1.98 27.87
CA LEU A 710 -10.71 -3.02 26.86
C LEU A 710 -9.68 -4.06 27.32
N LEU A 711 -10.07 -5.34 27.31
CA LEU A 711 -9.19 -6.48 27.52
C LEU A 711 -8.98 -7.22 26.20
N ILE A 712 -7.73 -7.38 25.78
CA ILE A 712 -7.33 -8.10 24.58
C ILE A 712 -6.57 -9.36 24.98
N ILE A 713 -7.02 -10.50 24.47
CA ILE A 713 -6.35 -11.80 24.64
C ILE A 713 -5.84 -12.26 23.27
N ASP A 714 -4.55 -12.05 22.98
CA ASP A 714 -3.94 -12.52 21.74
C ASP A 714 -3.52 -13.99 21.86
N GLY A 715 -4.32 -14.88 21.28
CA GLY A 715 -4.11 -16.32 21.30
C GLY A 715 -4.79 -17.00 22.48
N LEU A 716 -6.12 -17.15 22.41
CA LEU A 716 -6.93 -17.88 23.38
C LEU A 716 -6.40 -19.31 23.63
N ASP A 717 -5.87 -19.95 22.58
CA ASP A 717 -5.26 -21.28 22.66
C ASP A 717 -4.07 -21.35 23.66
N GLN A 718 -3.43 -20.21 23.95
CA GLN A 718 -2.28 -20.13 24.85
C GLN A 718 -2.66 -19.89 26.32
N VAL A 719 -3.88 -19.41 26.60
CA VAL A 719 -4.39 -19.13 27.96
C VAL A 719 -4.38 -20.41 28.81
N GLY A 720 -4.94 -21.50 28.28
CA GLY A 720 -4.94 -22.80 28.97
C GLY A 720 -3.53 -23.38 29.18
N THR A 721 -2.61 -23.15 28.24
CA THR A 721 -1.22 -23.65 28.34
C THR A 721 -0.37 -22.87 29.33
N ALA A 722 -0.61 -21.56 29.47
CA ALA A 722 0.06 -20.71 30.46
C ALA A 722 -0.29 -21.10 31.91
N SER A 723 -1.44 -21.77 32.10
CA SER A 723 -2.02 -22.11 33.40
C SER A 723 -1.49 -23.41 34.04
N GLY A 724 -0.52 -24.11 33.41
CA GLY A 724 0.18 -25.22 34.07
C GLY A 724 -0.66 -26.45 34.47
N GLY A 725 -1.89 -26.63 33.96
CA GLY A 725 -2.62 -27.91 34.00
C GLY A 725 -4.01 -27.94 34.65
N ALA A 726 -4.58 -26.82 35.09
CA ALA A 726 -6.00 -26.76 35.49
C ALA A 726 -6.62 -25.55 34.79
N GLY A 727 -7.70 -25.73 34.03
CA GLY A 727 -8.34 -24.67 33.24
C GLY A 727 -9.04 -23.58 34.07
N GLU A 728 -8.39 -23.09 35.12
CA GLU A 728 -8.84 -22.05 36.03
C GLU A 728 -8.87 -20.69 35.34
N GLU A 729 -7.81 -20.31 34.62
CA GLU A 729 -7.79 -19.05 33.87
C GLU A 729 -8.83 -19.04 32.74
N ASP A 730 -9.08 -20.18 32.08
CA ASP A 730 -10.20 -20.30 31.12
C ASP A 730 -11.54 -19.99 31.79
N GLN A 731 -11.77 -20.50 33.00
CA GLN A 731 -13.01 -20.24 33.76
C GLN A 731 -13.09 -18.78 34.21
N ARG A 732 -11.98 -18.16 34.61
CA ARG A 732 -11.91 -16.73 34.94
C ARG A 732 -12.25 -15.87 33.74
N LEU A 733 -11.68 -16.15 32.57
CA LEU A 733 -12.00 -15.45 31.33
C LEU A 733 -13.49 -15.57 30.97
N ILE A 734 -14.08 -16.76 31.12
CA ILE A 734 -15.52 -16.96 30.90
C ILE A 734 -16.34 -16.09 31.85
N ARG A 735 -16.01 -16.05 33.14
CA ARG A 735 -16.71 -15.19 34.12
C ARG A 735 -16.57 -13.72 33.75
N LEU A 736 -15.35 -13.27 33.46
CA LEU A 736 -15.05 -11.90 33.03
C LEU A 736 -15.84 -11.50 31.79
N ALA A 737 -15.92 -12.36 30.78
CA ALA A 737 -16.71 -12.10 29.58
C ALA A 737 -18.23 -12.09 29.89
N THR A 738 -18.70 -13.01 30.74
CA THR A 738 -20.14 -13.14 31.02
C THR A 738 -20.71 -11.94 31.78
N THR A 739 -19.99 -11.41 32.77
CA THR A 739 -20.42 -10.25 33.58
C THR A 739 -19.75 -8.94 33.16
N GLY A 740 -18.91 -8.97 32.12
CA GLY A 740 -17.98 -7.90 31.78
C GLY A 740 -18.67 -6.63 31.30
N LEU A 741 -19.59 -6.76 30.34
CA LEU A 741 -20.28 -5.62 29.73
C LEU A 741 -21.01 -4.75 30.77
N GLU A 742 -21.64 -5.36 31.78
CA GLU A 742 -22.33 -4.65 32.87
C GLU A 742 -21.36 -3.83 33.73
N ARG A 743 -20.10 -4.28 33.85
CA ARG A 743 -19.03 -3.61 34.61
C ARG A 743 -18.14 -2.70 33.75
N GLY A 744 -18.50 -2.51 32.47
CA GLY A 744 -17.73 -1.73 31.49
C GLY A 744 -16.49 -2.43 30.92
N LEU A 745 -16.34 -3.74 31.12
CA LEU A 745 -15.24 -4.53 30.55
C LEU A 745 -15.64 -5.03 29.16
N HIS A 746 -14.88 -4.66 28.14
CA HIS A 746 -15.01 -5.14 26.77
C HIS A 746 -13.90 -6.15 26.48
N VAL A 747 -14.26 -7.35 26.00
CA VAL A 747 -13.28 -8.41 25.73
C VAL A 747 -13.15 -8.63 24.23
N VAL A 748 -11.90 -8.69 23.76
CA VAL A 748 -11.55 -9.15 22.41
C VAL A 748 -10.55 -10.28 22.51
N VAL A 749 -10.85 -11.40 21.85
CA VAL A 749 -9.96 -12.56 21.83
C VAL A 749 -9.51 -12.85 20.41
N THR A 750 -8.28 -13.32 20.24
CA THR A 750 -7.82 -13.90 18.97
C THR A 750 -7.62 -15.40 19.12
N ALA A 751 -7.83 -16.16 18.05
CA ALA A 751 -7.62 -17.60 18.07
C ALA A 751 -7.24 -18.16 16.70
N LEU A 752 -6.71 -19.39 16.68
CA LEU A 752 -6.40 -20.08 15.43
C LEU A 752 -7.63 -20.68 14.76
N ARG A 753 -8.61 -21.11 15.56
CA ARG A 753 -9.83 -21.82 15.11
C ARG A 753 -11.02 -21.45 16.00
N TRP A 754 -12.23 -21.74 15.53
CA TRP A 754 -13.49 -21.55 16.25
C TRP A 754 -13.77 -22.56 17.40
N ASN A 755 -12.75 -23.26 17.90
CA ASN A 755 -12.89 -24.31 18.92
C ASN A 755 -13.03 -23.73 20.33
N PHE A 756 -13.96 -22.80 20.51
CA PHE A 756 -14.23 -22.16 21.79
C PHE A 756 -15.10 -23.06 22.68
N ARG A 757 -14.90 -22.95 24.00
CA ARG A 757 -15.85 -23.52 24.96
C ARG A 757 -17.24 -22.90 24.73
N PRO A 758 -18.34 -23.68 24.79
CA PRO A 758 -19.69 -23.17 24.49
C PRO A 758 -20.05 -21.88 25.24
N SER A 759 -19.77 -21.85 26.56
CA SER A 759 -20.05 -20.67 27.39
C SER A 759 -19.34 -19.39 26.96
N LEU A 760 -18.12 -19.50 26.41
CA LEU A 760 -17.40 -18.34 25.89
C LEU A 760 -17.93 -17.94 24.50
N ARG A 761 -18.20 -18.93 23.64
CA ARG A 761 -18.73 -18.72 22.29
C ARG A 761 -20.06 -17.98 22.31
N ASP A 762 -20.93 -18.30 23.25
CA ASP A 762 -22.27 -17.69 23.36
C ASP A 762 -22.21 -16.20 23.74
N VAL A 763 -21.10 -15.74 24.34
CA VAL A 763 -20.86 -14.33 24.70
C VAL A 763 -20.10 -13.57 23.62
N LEU A 764 -19.21 -14.25 22.87
CA LEU A 764 -18.44 -13.70 21.75
C LEU A 764 -19.30 -13.57 20.48
N THR A 765 -20.19 -12.58 20.48
CA THR A 765 -21.16 -12.35 19.39
C THR A 765 -20.62 -11.48 18.25
N GLY A 766 -19.52 -10.74 18.46
CA GLY A 766 -18.78 -10.06 17.40
C GLY A 766 -17.77 -11.02 16.77
N GLN A 767 -17.77 -11.16 15.45
CA GLN A 767 -16.97 -12.19 14.77
C GLN A 767 -16.26 -11.61 13.54
N ILE A 768 -14.95 -11.82 13.49
CA ILE A 768 -14.10 -11.51 12.34
C ILE A 768 -13.31 -12.76 11.98
N GLU A 769 -13.34 -13.13 10.70
CA GLU A 769 -12.58 -14.26 10.18
C GLU A 769 -11.48 -13.78 9.25
N LEU A 770 -10.23 -13.99 9.61
CA LEU A 770 -9.14 -13.91 8.65
C LEU A 770 -9.08 -15.19 7.82
N ARG A 771 -8.15 -15.24 6.88
CA ARG A 771 -7.95 -16.41 6.01
C ARG A 771 -7.92 -17.72 6.82
N MET A 772 -8.75 -18.66 6.40
CA MET A 772 -8.78 -20.03 6.93
C MET A 772 -9.40 -20.98 5.91
N THR A 773 -9.34 -22.27 6.21
CA THR A 773 -10.01 -23.34 5.43
C THR A 773 -11.52 -23.13 5.44
N PRO A 774 -12.21 -23.12 4.27
CA PRO A 774 -13.66 -22.91 4.21
C PRO A 774 -14.50 -23.89 5.05
N LEU A 775 -14.00 -25.10 5.33
CA LEU A 775 -14.67 -26.07 6.19
C LEU A 775 -14.71 -25.65 7.66
N ASP A 776 -13.67 -24.95 8.11
CA ASP A 776 -13.51 -24.50 9.50
C ASP A 776 -14.15 -23.11 9.73
N ALA A 777 -14.58 -22.43 8.67
CA ALA A 777 -15.15 -21.09 8.71
C ALA A 777 -16.68 -21.08 8.91
N HIS A 778 -17.20 -20.01 9.53
CA HIS A 778 -18.61 -19.68 9.53
C HIS A 778 -19.03 -19.11 8.16
N PHE A 779 -18.20 -18.26 7.54
CA PHE A 779 -18.49 -17.66 6.22
C PHE A 779 -17.82 -18.43 5.07
N ARG A 780 -18.28 -19.67 4.86
CA ARG A 780 -17.64 -20.63 3.92
C ARG A 780 -17.51 -20.10 2.50
N GLU A 781 -18.58 -19.51 1.96
CA GLU A 781 -18.58 -18.99 0.58
C GLU A 781 -17.61 -17.81 0.43
N ALA A 782 -17.62 -16.87 1.38
CA ALA A 782 -16.72 -15.72 1.36
C ALA A 782 -15.24 -16.13 1.44
N GLN A 783 -14.92 -17.22 2.17
CA GLN A 783 -13.56 -17.75 2.28
C GLN A 783 -13.05 -18.40 0.97
N LYS A 784 -13.92 -18.92 0.10
CA LYS A 784 -13.50 -19.53 -1.17
C LYS A 784 -12.83 -18.49 -2.09
N SER A 785 -13.39 -17.29 -2.14
CA SER A 785 -12.91 -16.18 -2.96
C SER A 785 -11.97 -15.22 -2.24
N LEU A 786 -11.69 -15.44 -0.95
CA LEU A 786 -10.83 -14.56 -0.15
C LEU A 786 -9.36 -14.67 -0.60
N PRO A 787 -8.69 -13.57 -1.00
CA PRO A 787 -7.27 -13.58 -1.33
C PRO A 787 -6.39 -13.99 -0.14
N ASP A 788 -5.25 -14.62 -0.43
CA ASP A 788 -4.26 -15.00 0.60
C ASP A 788 -3.28 -13.86 0.88
N VAL A 789 -3.81 -12.76 1.42
CA VAL A 789 -3.05 -11.54 1.74
C VAL A 789 -3.15 -11.27 3.26
N PRO A 790 -2.06 -10.92 3.96
CA PRO A 790 -2.13 -10.57 5.37
C PRO A 790 -3.08 -9.39 5.63
N GLY A 791 -3.93 -9.51 6.65
CA GLY A 791 -4.92 -8.48 6.99
C GLY A 791 -6.20 -8.55 6.15
N ARG A 792 -6.25 -9.42 5.13
CA ARG A 792 -7.48 -9.75 4.42
C ARG A 792 -8.37 -10.65 5.29
N GLY A 793 -9.65 -10.31 5.40
CA GLY A 793 -10.60 -11.08 6.19
C GLY A 793 -12.03 -10.96 5.70
N VAL A 794 -12.93 -11.51 6.49
CA VAL A 794 -14.38 -11.50 6.31
C VAL A 794 -15.01 -10.85 7.54
N SER A 795 -15.85 -9.85 7.27
CA SER A 795 -16.60 -9.11 8.27
C SER A 795 -17.77 -9.93 8.85
N PRO A 796 -18.43 -9.47 9.93
CA PRO A 796 -19.66 -10.08 10.42
C PRO A 796 -20.81 -10.14 9.39
N ARG A 797 -20.73 -9.36 8.30
CA ARG A 797 -21.70 -9.37 7.20
C ARG A 797 -21.39 -10.42 6.13
N GLY A 798 -20.30 -11.18 6.29
CA GLY A 798 -19.83 -12.12 5.28
C GLY A 798 -19.16 -11.43 4.09
N LYS A 799 -18.67 -10.19 4.27
CA LYS A 799 -18.07 -9.37 3.21
C LYS A 799 -16.57 -9.24 3.39
N HIS A 800 -15.82 -9.09 2.30
CA HIS A 800 -14.37 -8.98 2.35
C HIS A 800 -13.96 -7.66 3.00
N VAL A 801 -12.91 -7.70 3.83
CA VAL A 801 -12.36 -6.54 4.55
C VAL A 801 -10.84 -6.54 4.43
N GLN A 802 -10.22 -5.35 4.37
CA GLN A 802 -8.79 -5.16 4.62
C GLN A 802 -8.62 -4.47 5.97
N PHE A 803 -7.87 -5.08 6.89
CA PHE A 803 -7.49 -4.42 8.13
C PHE A 803 -6.32 -3.46 7.91
N ALA A 804 -6.40 -2.33 8.59
CA ALA A 804 -5.37 -1.31 8.51
C ALA A 804 -4.06 -1.83 9.11
N ASN A 805 -2.98 -1.67 8.36
CA ASN A 805 -1.63 -1.90 8.84
C ASN A 805 -1.10 -0.65 9.53
N SER A 806 -0.38 -0.83 10.64
CA SER A 806 0.11 0.27 11.47
C SER A 806 1.62 0.20 11.58
N THR A 807 2.29 1.31 11.34
CA THR A 807 3.73 1.49 11.55
C THR A 807 4.03 2.05 12.93
N ALA A 808 5.32 2.18 13.26
CA ALA A 808 5.73 2.85 14.49
C ALA A 808 5.36 4.35 14.51
N GLN A 809 5.27 4.99 13.34
CA GLN A 809 4.89 6.40 13.20
C GLN A 809 3.40 6.60 13.52
N ASP A 810 2.53 5.67 13.10
CA ASP A 810 1.10 5.74 13.37
C ASP A 810 0.81 5.67 14.88
N VAL A 811 1.47 4.76 15.58
CA VAL A 811 1.33 4.66 17.04
C VAL A 811 1.84 5.92 17.73
N GLU A 812 2.92 6.53 17.23
CA GLU A 812 3.43 7.80 17.77
C GLU A 812 2.47 8.97 17.50
N HIS A 813 1.84 8.99 16.32
CA HIS A 813 0.79 9.95 16.00
C HIS A 813 -0.39 9.83 16.97
N VAL A 814 -0.87 8.61 17.21
CA VAL A 814 -1.94 8.36 18.20
C VAL A 814 -1.50 8.77 19.61
N ARG A 815 -0.26 8.47 20.01
CA ARG A 815 0.30 8.90 21.31
C ARG A 815 0.30 10.42 21.47
N MET A 816 0.72 11.14 20.43
CA MET A 816 0.75 12.60 20.40
C MET A 816 -0.66 13.19 20.48
N GLU A 817 -1.64 12.55 19.85
CA GLU A 817 -3.05 12.95 19.92
C GLU A 817 -3.61 12.75 21.35
N SER A 818 -3.34 11.62 22.00
CA SER A 818 -3.66 11.41 23.43
C SER A 818 -3.00 12.47 24.33
N ALA A 819 -1.73 12.81 24.07
CA ALA A 819 -1.00 13.82 24.83
C ALA A 819 -1.59 15.22 24.64
N ARG A 820 -2.02 15.58 23.42
CA ARG A 820 -2.71 16.86 23.14
C ARG A 820 -4.03 16.99 23.89
N ARG A 821 -4.72 15.87 24.11
CA ARG A 821 -5.96 15.81 24.91
C ARG A 821 -5.70 15.85 26.43
N GLY A 822 -4.45 15.80 26.85
CA GLY A 822 -4.07 15.82 28.27
C GLY A 822 -4.42 14.52 29.00
N GLU A 823 -4.44 13.40 28.29
CA GLU A 823 -4.81 12.10 28.87
C GLU A 823 -3.69 11.56 29.78
N PRO A 824 -4.02 11.09 31.00
CA PRO A 824 -3.03 10.58 31.94
C PRO A 824 -2.48 9.23 31.47
N GLU A 825 -1.24 8.96 31.84
CA GLU A 825 -0.63 7.63 31.66
C GLU A 825 -1.23 6.65 32.67
N VAL A 826 -1.97 5.66 32.16
CA VAL A 826 -2.56 4.60 32.97
C VAL A 826 -1.57 3.45 33.05
N ALA A 827 -1.41 2.87 34.24
CA ALA A 827 -0.59 1.69 34.43
C ALA A 827 -1.35 0.64 35.24
N MET A 828 -1.22 -0.64 34.86
CA MET A 828 -1.71 -1.74 35.67
C MET A 828 -0.96 -1.78 36.99
N ARG A 829 -1.68 -1.91 38.11
CA ARG A 829 -1.04 -2.03 39.43
C ARG A 829 -0.20 -3.31 39.49
N VAL A 830 1.06 -3.20 39.86
CA VAL A 830 1.99 -4.35 40.03
C VAL A 830 2.63 -4.30 41.40
N LEU A 831 3.11 -5.45 41.87
CA LEU A 831 3.93 -5.48 43.07
C LEU A 831 5.22 -4.69 42.82
N PRO A 832 5.58 -3.74 43.70
CA PRO A 832 6.80 -2.99 43.59
C PRO A 832 8.02 -3.91 43.74
N GLU A 833 9.17 -3.44 43.27
CA GLU A 833 10.44 -4.16 43.39
C GLU A 833 10.98 -4.16 44.81
N ARG A 834 10.68 -3.10 45.57
CA ARG A 834 11.02 -2.89 46.98
C ARG A 834 9.86 -2.16 47.64
N ILE A 835 9.56 -2.48 48.90
CA ILE A 835 8.61 -1.72 49.72
C ILE A 835 9.20 -1.49 51.10
N GLY A 836 9.19 -0.24 51.55
CA GLY A 836 9.62 0.11 52.90
C GLY A 836 8.55 -0.22 53.95
N TRP A 837 8.96 -0.41 55.20
CA TRP A 837 8.03 -0.65 56.31
C TRP A 837 6.95 0.45 56.43
N ASP A 838 7.35 1.72 56.34
CA ASP A 838 6.45 2.87 56.49
C ASP A 838 5.45 2.99 55.34
N GLU A 839 5.75 2.40 54.17
CA GLU A 839 4.91 2.41 52.98
C GLU A 839 3.74 1.42 53.07
N LEU A 840 3.76 0.48 54.03
CA LEU A 840 2.66 -0.46 54.25
C LEU A 840 1.38 0.23 54.72
N GLY A 841 1.49 1.37 55.43
CA GLY A 841 0.36 2.11 56.02
C GLY A 841 -0.40 1.37 57.14
N ASP A 842 -0.14 0.08 57.32
CA ASP A 842 -0.74 -0.78 58.34
C ASP A 842 0.35 -1.39 59.22
N PRO A 843 0.45 -1.01 60.51
CA PRO A 843 1.48 -1.50 61.42
C PRO A 843 1.44 -3.01 61.67
N GLN A 844 0.30 -3.66 61.39
CA GLN A 844 0.12 -5.10 61.58
C GLN A 844 0.35 -5.90 60.28
N ALA A 845 0.63 -5.24 59.17
CA ALA A 845 1.00 -5.90 57.93
C ALA A 845 2.52 -6.14 57.89
N PHE A 846 2.93 -7.19 57.20
CA PHE A 846 4.36 -7.49 56.98
C PHE A 846 4.73 -7.47 55.49
N ALA A 847 3.74 -7.40 54.61
CA ALA A 847 3.91 -7.45 53.16
C ALA A 847 2.74 -6.76 52.45
N ILE A 848 2.83 -6.59 51.15
CA ILE A 848 1.68 -6.29 50.28
C ILE A 848 1.48 -7.42 49.27
N GLY A 849 0.25 -7.66 48.84
CA GLY A 849 -0.02 -8.63 47.78
C GLY A 849 -1.47 -9.10 47.72
N GLY A 850 -1.63 -10.31 47.20
CA GLY A 850 -2.96 -10.85 46.86
C GLY A 850 -3.61 -10.14 45.66
N PRO A 851 -4.89 -10.45 45.35
CA PRO A 851 -5.55 -9.96 44.14
C PRO A 851 -5.70 -8.43 44.06
N ARG A 852 -5.76 -7.75 45.22
CA ARG A 852 -5.92 -6.29 45.31
C ARG A 852 -4.63 -5.53 45.56
N LEU A 853 -3.52 -6.22 45.83
CA LEU A 853 -2.24 -5.64 46.27
C LEU A 853 -2.36 -4.84 47.58
N ASP A 854 -3.21 -5.33 48.50
CA ASP A 854 -3.42 -4.71 49.81
C ASP A 854 -2.32 -5.14 50.81
N PRO A 855 -2.16 -4.42 51.94
CA PRO A 855 -1.35 -4.88 53.06
C PRO A 855 -1.81 -6.25 53.58
N VAL A 856 -0.85 -7.17 53.73
CA VAL A 856 -1.05 -8.56 54.14
C VAL A 856 -0.66 -8.71 55.61
N ARG A 857 -1.63 -9.16 56.41
CA ARG A 857 -1.45 -9.48 57.84
C ARG A 857 -1.30 -10.98 58.03
N TRP A 858 -0.61 -11.36 59.10
CA TRP A 858 -0.54 -12.75 59.51
C TRP A 858 -1.76 -13.13 60.37
N ASP A 859 -2.61 -14.03 59.85
CA ASP A 859 -3.73 -14.63 60.60
C ASP A 859 -3.23 -15.70 61.59
N ARG A 860 -2.73 -15.22 62.74
CA ARG A 860 -2.24 -16.04 63.86
C ARG A 860 -3.33 -16.89 64.54
N SER A 861 -4.61 -16.56 64.32
CA SER A 861 -5.73 -17.28 64.92
C SER A 861 -5.99 -18.61 64.21
N THR A 862 -5.91 -18.61 62.88
CA THR A 862 -6.04 -19.81 62.05
C THR A 862 -4.72 -20.56 61.91
N PHE A 863 -3.61 -19.81 61.73
CA PHE A 863 -2.28 -20.36 61.52
C PHE A 863 -1.31 -19.82 62.58
N PRO A 864 -1.21 -20.47 63.76
CA PRO A 864 -0.38 -20.02 64.87
C PRO A 864 1.12 -19.94 64.54
N HIS A 865 1.54 -20.55 63.45
CA HIS A 865 2.93 -20.67 63.06
C HIS A 865 3.17 -20.06 61.67
N LEU A 866 4.37 -19.55 61.44
CA LEU A 866 4.80 -19.02 60.15
C LEU A 866 6.18 -19.57 59.79
N VAL A 867 6.30 -20.11 58.58
CA VAL A 867 7.54 -20.71 58.11
C VAL A 867 7.97 -20.05 56.80
N ALA A 868 9.13 -19.41 56.81
CA ALA A 868 9.75 -18.77 55.64
C ALA A 868 10.84 -19.67 55.07
N ILE A 869 10.74 -19.99 53.78
CA ILE A 869 11.65 -20.90 53.08
C ILE A 869 12.19 -20.22 51.82
N GLY A 870 13.50 -20.29 51.62
CA GLY A 870 14.14 -19.80 50.40
C GLY A 870 15.61 -20.18 50.30
N GLN A 871 16.23 -19.85 49.17
CA GLN A 871 17.69 -19.94 49.03
C GLN A 871 18.38 -18.77 49.74
N ALA A 872 19.70 -18.84 49.89
CA ALA A 872 20.48 -17.73 50.45
C ALA A 872 20.29 -16.45 49.62
N GLY A 873 20.11 -15.31 50.29
CA GLY A 873 19.88 -14.01 49.63
C GLY A 873 18.47 -13.79 49.07
N SER A 874 17.51 -14.68 49.34
CA SER A 874 16.14 -14.55 48.82
C SER A 874 15.23 -13.60 49.61
N GLY A 875 15.62 -13.22 50.84
CA GLY A 875 14.87 -12.31 51.71
C GLY A 875 14.24 -12.95 52.95
N VAL A 876 14.58 -14.21 53.29
CA VAL A 876 14.04 -14.93 54.47
C VAL A 876 14.27 -14.15 55.77
N THR A 877 15.50 -13.76 56.09
CA THR A 877 15.83 -13.01 57.31
C THR A 877 15.09 -11.67 57.38
N THR A 878 14.99 -10.95 56.25
CA THR A 878 14.20 -9.71 56.14
C THR A 878 12.73 -9.95 56.49
N ALA A 879 12.18 -11.08 56.03
CA ALA A 879 10.80 -11.45 56.31
C ALA A 879 10.55 -11.80 57.78
N LEU A 880 11.49 -12.46 58.44
CA LEU A 880 11.40 -12.68 59.89
C LEU A 880 11.35 -11.34 60.64
N ARG A 881 12.23 -10.40 60.29
CA ARG A 881 12.22 -9.04 60.87
C ARG A 881 10.89 -8.33 60.62
N ALA A 882 10.36 -8.36 59.40
CA ALA A 882 9.07 -7.75 59.04
C ALA A 882 7.90 -8.37 59.82
N VAL A 883 7.87 -9.70 59.95
CA VAL A 883 6.83 -10.39 60.74
C VAL A 883 6.94 -10.03 62.22
N MET A 884 8.15 -9.97 62.79
CA MET A 884 8.34 -9.55 64.18
C MET A 884 7.86 -8.12 64.42
N GLN A 885 8.21 -7.20 63.52
CA GLN A 885 7.76 -5.82 63.59
C GLN A 885 6.23 -5.73 63.50
N SER A 886 5.59 -6.55 62.66
CA SER A 886 4.12 -6.56 62.49
C SER A 886 3.35 -7.00 63.74
N VAL A 887 4.02 -7.72 64.65
CA VAL A 887 3.40 -8.22 65.87
C VAL A 887 3.87 -7.50 67.13
N ALA A 888 4.90 -6.65 67.07
CA ALA A 888 5.49 -5.97 68.23
C ALA A 888 4.48 -5.09 69.01
N ASP A 889 3.57 -4.42 68.31
CA ASP A 889 2.54 -3.58 68.92
C ASP A 889 1.25 -4.34 69.27
N THR A 890 1.22 -5.66 69.05
CA THR A 890 0.06 -6.47 69.44
C THR A 890 0.04 -6.68 70.96
N ARG A 891 -1.13 -7.01 71.51
CA ARG A 891 -1.30 -7.20 72.95
C ARG A 891 -2.00 -8.53 73.19
N SER A 892 -1.60 -9.23 74.26
CA SER A 892 -2.27 -10.45 74.71
C SER A 892 -3.70 -10.13 75.17
N HIS A 893 -4.50 -11.17 75.44
CA HIS A 893 -5.86 -11.00 75.98
C HIS A 893 -5.89 -10.30 77.35
N THR A 894 -4.74 -10.16 78.03
CA THR A 894 -4.55 -9.42 79.29
C THR A 894 -3.90 -8.05 79.13
N GLY A 895 -3.60 -7.63 77.88
CA GLY A 895 -3.02 -6.32 77.59
C GLY A 895 -1.50 -6.26 77.66
N GLU A 896 -0.81 -7.40 77.82
CA GLU A 896 0.66 -7.47 77.88
C GLU A 896 1.28 -7.47 76.47
N PRO A 897 2.47 -6.85 76.28
CA PRO A 897 3.20 -6.93 75.02
C PRO A 897 3.70 -8.35 74.74
N PRO A 898 3.97 -8.71 73.47
CA PRO A 898 4.51 -10.02 73.12
C PRO A 898 5.94 -10.20 73.67
N GLU A 899 6.25 -11.42 74.10
CA GLU A 899 7.62 -11.81 74.43
C GLU A 899 8.27 -12.48 73.21
N PHE A 900 9.45 -12.00 72.81
CA PHE A 900 10.22 -12.59 71.71
C PHE A 900 11.40 -13.39 72.25
N LEU A 901 11.48 -14.66 71.86
CA LEU A 901 12.65 -15.48 72.08
C LEU A 901 13.30 -15.77 70.73
N VAL A 902 14.45 -15.15 70.47
CA VAL A 902 15.05 -15.08 69.13
C VAL A 902 16.44 -15.70 69.14
N THR A 903 16.75 -16.56 68.17
CA THR A 903 18.13 -17.01 67.95
C THR A 903 18.43 -17.19 66.47
N ASP A 904 19.70 -17.09 66.11
CA ASP A 904 20.18 -17.32 64.76
C ASP A 904 21.62 -17.85 64.82
N THR A 905 21.87 -18.94 64.09
CA THR A 905 23.21 -19.53 64.00
C THR A 905 24.21 -18.66 63.25
N ARG A 906 23.73 -17.77 62.36
CA ARG A 906 24.53 -16.90 61.47
C ARG A 906 24.60 -15.45 61.91
N ARG A 907 23.92 -15.09 63.01
CA ARG A 907 23.91 -13.73 63.56
C ARG A 907 23.34 -12.66 62.62
N GLY A 908 22.52 -13.04 61.64
CA GLY A 908 21.73 -12.15 60.79
C GLY A 908 20.56 -11.46 61.49
N LEU A 909 20.12 -11.95 62.67
CA LEU A 909 19.13 -11.26 63.53
C LEU A 909 19.75 -10.49 64.71
N LEU A 910 21.05 -10.12 64.63
CA LEU A 910 21.67 -9.26 65.64
C LEU A 910 20.96 -7.91 65.76
N GLY A 911 20.82 -7.42 66.99
CA GLY A 911 20.17 -6.14 67.30
C GLY A 911 18.65 -6.21 67.46
N VAL A 912 18.01 -7.34 67.14
CA VAL A 912 16.56 -7.50 67.32
C VAL A 912 16.22 -7.83 68.78
N ALA A 913 15.09 -7.29 69.27
CA ALA A 913 14.61 -7.53 70.63
C ALA A 913 14.43 -9.05 70.91
N GLY A 914 14.89 -9.51 72.07
CA GLY A 914 14.78 -10.92 72.46
C GLY A 914 15.88 -11.86 71.92
N TYR A 915 16.90 -11.32 71.25
CA TYR A 915 18.03 -12.13 70.74
C TYR A 915 18.82 -12.80 71.86
N ARG A 916 19.12 -14.09 71.68
CA ARG A 916 19.95 -14.94 72.54
C ARG A 916 20.92 -15.74 71.69
N VAL A 917 22.11 -16.00 72.23
CA VAL A 917 22.99 -17.02 71.65
C VAL A 917 22.35 -18.42 71.81
N PRO A 918 22.65 -19.40 70.96
CA PRO A 918 21.92 -20.67 70.93
C PRO A 918 21.86 -21.43 72.26
N GLU A 919 22.90 -21.36 73.11
CA GLU A 919 22.91 -22.00 74.43
C GLU A 919 21.92 -21.34 75.40
N ASP A 920 21.96 -20.01 75.50
CA ASP A 920 21.04 -19.22 76.33
C ASP A 920 19.59 -19.35 75.83
N PHE A 921 19.40 -19.32 74.51
CA PHE A 921 18.10 -19.56 73.88
C PHE A 921 17.50 -20.90 74.33
N ARG A 922 18.31 -21.96 74.36
CA ARG A 922 17.85 -23.30 74.74
C ARG A 922 17.46 -23.38 76.21
N ALA A 923 18.18 -22.66 77.08
CA ALA A 923 17.87 -22.57 78.51
C ALA A 923 16.58 -21.79 78.75
N ASP A 924 16.46 -20.59 78.18
CA ASP A 924 15.26 -19.74 78.26
C ASP A 924 14.03 -20.46 77.67
N LEU A 925 14.21 -21.20 76.57
CA LEU A 925 13.15 -22.01 75.97
C LEU A 925 12.64 -23.10 76.93
N ALA A 926 13.53 -23.75 77.68
CA ALA A 926 13.14 -24.78 78.64
C ALA A 926 12.31 -24.21 79.80
N GLU A 927 12.62 -22.99 80.25
CA GLU A 927 11.82 -22.27 81.25
C GLU A 927 10.43 -21.93 80.70
N TRP A 928 10.37 -21.38 79.48
CA TRP A 928 9.11 -21.08 78.81
C TRP A 928 8.25 -22.32 78.56
N VAL A 929 8.85 -23.47 78.23
CA VAL A 929 8.12 -24.74 78.08
C VAL A 929 7.39 -25.12 79.37
N SER A 930 8.00 -24.87 80.54
CA SER A 930 7.34 -25.07 81.83
C SER A 930 6.12 -24.16 82.00
N THR A 931 6.28 -22.87 81.68
CA THR A 931 5.19 -21.88 81.74
C THR A 931 4.04 -22.21 80.80
N LEU A 932 4.35 -22.55 79.54
CA LEU A 932 3.36 -22.90 78.52
C LEU A 932 2.62 -24.20 78.81
N ARG A 933 3.28 -25.21 79.42
CA ARG A 933 2.59 -26.42 79.90
C ARG A 933 1.51 -26.09 80.93
N GLY A 934 1.75 -25.11 81.79
CA GLY A 934 0.76 -24.63 82.76
C GLY A 934 -0.43 -23.91 82.12
N ARG A 935 -0.32 -23.45 80.86
CA ARG A 935 -1.41 -22.80 80.13
C ARG A 935 -2.31 -23.77 79.38
N ILE A 936 -1.96 -25.06 79.28
CA ILE A 936 -2.79 -26.05 78.59
C ILE A 936 -4.16 -26.13 79.28
N PRO A 937 -5.27 -25.96 78.55
CA PRO A 937 -6.59 -25.91 79.16
C PRO A 937 -6.93 -27.22 79.88
N GLY A 938 -7.32 -27.12 81.14
CA GLY A 938 -7.85 -28.22 81.94
C GLY A 938 -9.30 -28.53 81.63
N SER A 939 -9.84 -29.60 82.24
CA SER A 939 -11.24 -30.02 82.07
C SER A 939 -12.28 -29.04 82.65
N ASP A 940 -11.83 -28.06 83.43
CA ASP A 940 -12.59 -27.00 84.09
C ASP A 940 -12.76 -25.73 83.24
N VAL A 941 -12.07 -25.63 82.09
CA VAL A 941 -12.15 -24.48 81.19
C VAL A 941 -13.43 -24.54 80.34
N THR A 942 -14.28 -23.52 80.45
CA THR A 942 -15.51 -23.43 79.66
C THR A 942 -15.23 -23.07 78.18
N PRO A 943 -16.13 -23.40 77.24
CA PRO A 943 -15.95 -23.03 75.82
C PRO A 943 -15.82 -21.52 75.58
N GLN A 944 -16.44 -20.69 76.42
CA GLN A 944 -16.29 -19.23 76.34
C GLN A 944 -14.89 -18.81 76.79
N GLN A 945 -14.44 -19.31 77.95
CA GLN A 945 -13.08 -19.06 78.43
C GLN A 945 -12.03 -19.56 77.44
N LEU A 946 -12.27 -20.69 76.76
CA LEU A 946 -11.42 -21.25 75.72
C LEU A 946 -11.23 -20.27 74.54
N ARG A 947 -12.32 -19.68 74.04
CA ARG A 947 -12.26 -18.69 72.95
C ARG A 947 -11.60 -17.38 73.37
N GLU A 948 -11.86 -16.94 74.60
CA GLU A 948 -11.36 -15.66 75.13
C GLU A 948 -9.93 -15.77 75.69
N ARG A 949 -9.35 -16.99 75.75
CA ARG A 949 -8.05 -17.27 76.38
C ARG A 949 -7.95 -16.86 77.85
N SER A 950 -9.09 -16.76 78.54
CA SER A 950 -9.16 -16.04 79.81
C SER A 950 -8.75 -16.85 81.06
N TRP A 951 -8.32 -18.12 80.92
CA TRP A 951 -7.92 -18.99 82.05
C TRP A 951 -6.43 -18.89 82.39
N TRP A 952 -5.63 -18.29 81.52
CA TRP A 952 -4.23 -17.95 81.80
C TRP A 952 -4.03 -16.44 81.72
N SER A 953 -2.88 -15.95 82.15
CA SER A 953 -2.48 -14.54 82.01
C SER A 953 -0.99 -14.45 81.67
N GLY A 954 -0.58 -13.36 81.03
CA GLY A 954 0.82 -13.14 80.65
C GLY A 954 0.98 -12.76 79.18
N PRO A 955 2.23 -12.71 78.69
CA PRO A 955 2.51 -12.38 77.30
C PRO A 955 2.32 -13.62 76.41
N GLU A 956 2.01 -13.39 75.13
CA GLU A 956 2.15 -14.42 74.09
C GLU A 956 3.64 -14.57 73.73
N LEU A 957 4.09 -15.81 73.50
CA LEU A 957 5.48 -16.13 73.21
C LEU A 957 5.70 -16.32 71.71
N PHE A 958 6.60 -15.54 71.13
CA PHE A 958 7.07 -15.66 69.75
C PHE A 958 8.48 -16.25 69.73
N VAL A 959 8.57 -17.53 69.36
CA VAL A 959 9.84 -18.24 69.17
C VAL A 959 10.29 -18.03 67.73
N VAL A 960 11.31 -17.20 67.54
CA VAL A 960 11.84 -16.83 66.23
C VAL A 960 13.20 -17.46 66.02
N VAL A 961 13.34 -18.29 64.98
CA VAL A 961 14.62 -18.96 64.67
C VAL A 961 14.94 -18.79 63.20
N ASP A 962 16.06 -18.11 62.91
CA ASP A 962 16.64 -18.09 61.56
C ASP A 962 17.64 -19.25 61.39
N ASP A 963 17.69 -19.85 60.20
CA ASP A 963 18.38 -21.12 59.89
C ASP A 963 18.01 -22.27 60.85
N ALA A 964 16.70 -22.51 61.02
CA ALA A 964 16.12 -23.55 61.89
C ALA A 964 16.43 -25.01 61.45
N ASP A 965 17.32 -25.19 60.49
CA ASP A 965 17.84 -26.49 60.06
C ASP A 965 18.87 -27.05 61.06
N ALA A 966 19.53 -26.20 61.86
CA ALA A 966 20.53 -26.59 62.86
C ALA A 966 19.94 -27.05 64.21
N ASP A 967 18.61 -26.96 64.38
CA ASP A 967 17.84 -27.21 65.61
C ASP A 967 18.48 -26.71 66.93
N PRO A 968 18.12 -25.49 67.40
CA PRO A 968 18.61 -24.97 68.67
C PRO A 968 17.96 -25.62 69.91
N GLY A 969 17.16 -26.68 69.75
CA GLY A 969 16.44 -27.37 70.82
C GLY A 969 14.92 -27.18 70.77
N LEU A 970 14.36 -26.98 69.57
CA LEU A 970 12.94 -26.76 69.31
C LEU A 970 12.09 -28.01 69.57
N ASP A 971 12.69 -29.21 69.59
CA ASP A 971 12.01 -30.48 69.90
C ASP A 971 11.28 -30.45 71.26
N GLN A 972 11.71 -29.59 72.19
CA GLN A 972 11.05 -29.40 73.50
C GLN A 972 9.62 -28.86 73.39
N LEU A 973 9.29 -28.18 72.28
CA LEU A 973 7.97 -27.62 72.01
C LEU A 973 6.99 -28.63 71.38
N LEU A 974 7.47 -29.79 70.90
CA LEU A 974 6.64 -30.78 70.20
C LEU A 974 5.36 -31.17 70.97
N PRO A 975 5.38 -31.40 72.30
CA PRO A 975 4.17 -31.74 73.05
C PRO A 975 3.16 -30.59 73.16
N LEU A 976 3.58 -29.35 72.91
CA LEU A 976 2.76 -28.13 73.06
C LEU A 976 2.09 -27.70 71.76
N LEU A 977 2.61 -28.12 70.60
CA LEU A 977 2.12 -27.69 69.29
C LEU A 977 0.60 -27.89 69.09
N PRO A 978 -0.03 -28.99 69.51
CA PRO A 978 -1.48 -29.16 69.34
C PRO A 978 -2.32 -28.09 70.05
N TYR A 979 -1.76 -27.43 71.07
CA TYR A 979 -2.43 -26.41 71.89
C TYR A 979 -1.90 -25.00 71.60
N ALA A 980 -1.03 -24.83 70.61
CA ALA A 980 -0.27 -23.60 70.40
C ALA A 980 -1.16 -22.34 70.26
N ALA A 981 -2.27 -22.47 69.54
CA ALA A 981 -3.26 -21.41 69.37
C ALA A 981 -3.92 -20.98 70.70
N ASP A 982 -4.08 -21.90 71.65
CA ASP A 982 -4.81 -21.65 72.90
C ASP A 982 -3.90 -21.08 73.99
N ILE A 983 -2.64 -21.52 74.01
CA ILE A 983 -1.65 -21.16 75.03
C ILE A 983 -0.82 -19.91 74.68
N GLY A 984 -1.07 -19.32 73.50
CA GLY A 984 -0.34 -18.15 73.01
C GLY A 984 1.10 -18.46 72.60
N LEU A 985 1.34 -19.62 71.98
CA LEU A 985 2.64 -20.03 71.45
C LEU A 985 2.68 -19.84 69.93
N HIS A 986 3.66 -19.07 69.45
CA HIS A 986 3.88 -18.79 68.04
C HIS A 986 5.30 -19.14 67.63
N LEU A 987 5.45 -19.84 66.51
CA LEU A 987 6.73 -20.23 65.94
C LEU A 987 6.92 -19.51 64.61
N VAL A 988 8.04 -18.80 64.47
CA VAL A 988 8.40 -18.05 63.27
C VAL A 988 9.77 -18.54 62.80
N LEU A 989 9.79 -19.39 61.78
CA LEU A 989 10.98 -20.16 61.39
C LEU A 989 11.50 -19.77 60.01
N GLY A 990 12.78 -19.45 59.90
CA GLY A 990 13.52 -19.34 58.63
C GLY A 990 14.25 -20.63 58.30
N ARG A 991 14.08 -21.16 57.09
CA ARG A 991 14.74 -22.40 56.63
C ARG A 991 15.26 -22.31 55.20
N ARG A 992 16.27 -23.12 54.88
CA ARG A 992 16.82 -23.20 53.52
C ARG A 992 16.07 -24.22 52.67
N SER A 993 15.71 -23.83 51.45
CA SER A 993 14.97 -24.69 50.52
C SER A 993 15.68 -26.04 50.26
N GLY A 994 16.98 -26.02 49.98
CA GLY A 994 17.76 -27.23 49.68
C GLY A 994 17.92 -28.22 50.84
N GLN A 995 17.59 -27.83 52.07
CA GLN A 995 17.61 -28.73 53.24
C GLN A 995 16.20 -29.19 53.65
N PHE A 996 15.17 -28.49 53.16
CA PHE A 996 13.79 -28.72 53.56
C PHE A 996 13.27 -30.11 53.19
N ALA A 997 13.70 -30.70 52.07
CA ALA A 997 13.25 -32.04 51.67
C ALA A 997 13.51 -33.11 52.76
N ARG A 998 14.62 -33.00 53.51
CA ARG A 998 14.90 -33.87 54.66
C ARG A 998 14.17 -33.37 55.91
N ALA A 999 14.19 -32.06 56.13
CA ALA A 999 13.61 -31.44 57.31
C ALA A 999 12.07 -31.54 57.37
N ALA A 1000 11.40 -31.76 56.24
CA ALA A 1000 9.96 -31.99 56.12
C ALA A 1000 9.48 -33.27 56.83
N TYR A 1001 10.37 -34.24 57.05
CA TYR A 1001 10.08 -35.48 57.78
C TYR A 1001 10.42 -35.41 59.26
N GLN A 1002 10.97 -34.28 59.75
CA GLN A 1002 11.22 -34.10 61.18
C GLN A 1002 9.88 -33.97 61.93
N PRO A 1003 9.76 -34.54 63.14
CA PRO A 1003 8.51 -34.53 63.92
C PRO A 1003 7.92 -33.14 64.13
N LEU A 1004 8.77 -32.14 64.42
CA LEU A 1004 8.35 -30.75 64.60
C LEU A 1004 7.69 -30.19 63.33
N THR A 1005 8.36 -30.29 62.17
CA THR A 1005 7.84 -29.80 60.89
C THR A 1005 6.54 -30.50 60.49
N GLN A 1006 6.42 -31.80 60.75
CA GLN A 1006 5.20 -32.56 60.47
C GLN A 1006 4.03 -32.10 61.33
N ALA A 1007 4.26 -31.90 62.63
CA ALA A 1007 3.23 -31.45 63.57
C ALA A 1007 2.75 -30.01 63.27
N MET A 1008 3.65 -29.16 62.78
CA MET A 1008 3.34 -27.78 62.40
C MET A 1008 2.72 -27.64 61.00
N ARG A 1009 2.80 -28.67 60.14
CA ARG A 1009 2.61 -28.52 58.69
C ARG A 1009 1.28 -27.87 58.31
N ASP A 1010 0.20 -28.34 58.91
CA ASP A 1010 -1.18 -27.92 58.60
C ASP A 1010 -1.62 -26.71 59.46
N GLN A 1011 -0.82 -26.32 60.45
CA GLN A 1011 -1.06 -25.17 61.34
C GLN A 1011 -0.18 -23.96 60.99
N SER A 1012 0.62 -24.07 59.92
CA SER A 1012 1.57 -23.03 59.51
C SER A 1012 1.09 -22.28 58.28
N ALA A 1013 1.27 -20.96 58.29
CA ALA A 1013 1.31 -20.17 57.09
C ALA A 1013 2.73 -20.24 56.49
N TRP A 1014 2.85 -20.33 55.17
CA TRP A 1014 4.14 -20.52 54.51
C TRP A 1014 4.51 -19.31 53.65
N LEU A 1015 5.73 -18.82 53.78
CA LEU A 1015 6.32 -17.84 52.87
C LEU A 1015 7.40 -18.53 52.03
N LEU A 1016 7.10 -18.76 50.76
CA LEU A 1016 7.99 -19.44 49.83
C LEU A 1016 8.69 -18.41 48.95
N PHE A 1017 9.94 -18.08 49.27
CA PHE A 1017 10.78 -17.15 48.52
C PHE A 1017 11.39 -17.81 47.27
N SER A 1018 12.32 -17.10 46.60
CA SER A 1018 13.06 -17.63 45.46
C SER A 1018 13.83 -18.90 45.85
N ALA A 1019 13.61 -19.98 45.10
CA ALA A 1019 14.31 -21.25 45.22
C ALA A 1019 14.27 -22.03 43.90
N PRO A 1020 15.25 -22.91 43.62
CA PRO A 1020 15.28 -23.69 42.40
C PRO A 1020 14.16 -24.74 42.34
N ARG A 1021 13.74 -25.12 41.13
CA ARG A 1021 12.66 -26.10 40.92
C ARG A 1021 13.04 -27.51 41.37
N GLU A 1022 14.33 -27.85 41.38
CA GLU A 1022 14.82 -29.16 41.85
C GLU A 1022 14.57 -29.43 43.34
N ASP A 1023 14.36 -28.39 44.17
CA ASP A 1023 14.09 -28.54 45.60
C ASP A 1023 12.70 -29.12 45.90
N GLY A 1024 11.86 -29.31 44.88
CA GLY A 1024 10.54 -29.92 44.98
C GLY A 1024 9.43 -28.95 45.45
N PRO A 1025 8.17 -29.40 45.45
CA PRO A 1025 7.05 -28.59 45.93
C PRO A 1025 7.00 -28.55 47.46
N ILE A 1026 6.64 -27.39 48.01
CA ILE A 1026 6.46 -27.16 49.45
C ILE A 1026 5.07 -26.59 49.67
N ALA A 1027 4.35 -27.11 50.68
CA ALA A 1027 2.97 -26.73 50.96
C ALA A 1027 2.04 -26.76 49.71
N GLY A 1028 2.28 -27.72 48.80
CA GLY A 1028 1.52 -27.86 47.55
C GLY A 1028 1.93 -26.90 46.42
N VAL A 1029 2.84 -25.96 46.67
CA VAL A 1029 3.30 -24.97 45.69
C VAL A 1029 4.68 -25.32 45.16
N ARG A 1030 4.86 -25.27 43.84
CA ARG A 1030 6.16 -25.48 43.20
C ARG A 1030 7.06 -24.26 43.40
N LEU A 1031 8.27 -24.48 43.88
CA LEU A 1031 9.26 -23.41 44.02
C LEU A 1031 9.74 -22.92 42.65
N VAL A 1032 9.93 -21.60 42.54
CA VAL A 1032 10.43 -20.94 41.33
C VAL A 1032 11.40 -19.83 41.72
N ARG A 1033 12.22 -19.39 40.76
CA ARG A 1033 13.04 -18.20 40.94
C ARG A 1033 12.14 -16.97 40.99
N ARG A 1034 12.39 -16.09 41.96
CA ARG A 1034 11.65 -14.84 42.18
C ARG A 1034 12.63 -13.70 42.46
N PRO A 1035 12.24 -12.43 42.24
CA PRO A 1035 12.98 -11.30 42.78
C PRO A 1035 13.13 -11.41 44.30
N GLN A 1036 14.19 -10.79 44.85
CA GLN A 1036 14.40 -10.72 46.29
C GLN A 1036 13.20 -10.08 46.99
N GLY A 1037 12.80 -10.60 48.15
CA GLY A 1037 11.64 -10.10 48.90
C GLY A 1037 10.28 -10.55 48.35
N ARG A 1038 10.21 -11.13 47.15
CA ARG A 1038 8.97 -11.69 46.58
C ARG A 1038 8.77 -13.14 46.99
N ALA A 1039 7.60 -13.44 47.55
CA ALA A 1039 7.26 -14.76 48.05
C ALA A 1039 5.85 -15.20 47.59
N ALA A 1040 5.62 -16.51 47.55
CA ALA A 1040 4.27 -17.05 47.59
C ALA A 1040 3.89 -17.26 49.07
N TYR A 1041 2.87 -16.52 49.52
CA TYR A 1041 2.25 -16.68 50.83
C TYR A 1041 1.14 -17.72 50.73
N VAL A 1042 1.40 -18.92 51.24
CA VAL A 1042 0.43 -20.02 51.28
C VAL A 1042 -0.27 -19.96 52.63
N HIS A 1043 -1.51 -19.49 52.60
CA HIS A 1043 -2.48 -19.65 53.68
C HIS A 1043 -3.68 -20.43 53.12
N LYS A 1044 -4.92 -20.11 53.53
CA LYS A 1044 -6.15 -20.67 52.95
C LYS A 1044 -6.12 -20.67 51.40
N GLU A 1045 -5.59 -19.61 50.81
CA GLU A 1045 -5.28 -19.48 49.39
C GLU A 1045 -3.80 -19.12 49.21
N THR A 1046 -3.26 -19.27 47.99
CA THR A 1046 -1.88 -18.87 47.70
C THR A 1046 -1.86 -17.49 47.09
N TRP A 1047 -1.22 -16.54 47.77
CA TRP A 1047 -1.03 -15.18 47.26
C TRP A 1047 0.42 -14.92 46.89
N THR A 1048 0.64 -14.18 45.79
CA THR A 1048 1.95 -13.58 45.56
C THR A 1048 2.06 -12.31 46.38
N VAL A 1049 3.12 -12.19 47.18
CA VAL A 1049 3.35 -11.06 48.07
C VAL A 1049 4.76 -10.52 47.92
N HIS A 1050 4.95 -9.26 48.27
CA HIS A 1050 6.26 -8.64 48.43
C HIS A 1050 6.41 -8.14 49.86
N VAL A 1051 7.43 -8.65 50.54
CA VAL A 1051 7.65 -8.42 51.97
C VAL A 1051 8.38 -7.09 52.18
N ALA A 1052 7.96 -6.35 53.20
CA ALA A 1052 8.55 -5.04 53.49
C ALA A 1052 9.96 -5.13 54.07
N GLU A 1053 10.79 -4.17 53.69
CA GLU A 1053 12.11 -3.97 54.27
C GLU A 1053 11.99 -3.15 55.55
N VAL A 1054 12.43 -3.73 56.67
CA VAL A 1054 12.56 -3.03 57.96
C VAL A 1054 13.95 -2.41 58.03
N ALA A 1055 14.03 -1.11 58.30
CA ALA A 1055 15.31 -0.41 58.46
C ALA A 1055 16.14 -1.06 59.60
N GLU A 1056 17.44 -1.25 59.36
CA GLU A 1056 18.34 -1.71 60.42
C GLU A 1056 18.41 -0.61 61.49
N GLN A 1057 17.92 -0.90 62.71
CA GLN A 1057 18.20 -0.06 63.86
C GLN A 1057 19.70 -0.20 64.15
N ASN A 1058 20.47 0.81 63.72
CA ASN A 1058 21.90 0.94 64.02
C ASN A 1058 22.15 1.03 65.53
#